data_AF-A0A523X0B2-F1
#
_entry.id   AF-A0A523X0B2-F1
#
_cell.length_a   1.000
_cell.length_b   1.000
_cell.length_c   1.000
_cell.angle_alpha   90.00
_cell.angle_beta   90.00
_cell.angle_gamma   90.00
#
_symmetry.space_group_name_H-M   'P 1'
#
loop_
_entity.id
_entity.type
_entity.pdbx_description
1 polymer ?
#
loop_
_entity_poly.entity_id
_entity_poly.type
_entity_poly.pdbx_seq_one_letter_code
_entity_poly.pdbx_strand_id
1 'polypeptide(L)'
;MKKQFKSVFIVILFVLWTAFSSILSGAVEPQSSYSEAIKEFEKFVEEQMALDKAPGLSVGFKKGDFIWTKGFGFSDLENEVPAKPENSYRLASITKTITAIAVLQLVEAGKIDLDAEVQTYVPYFPKKKWPVTVRLLLGHIGGISHYKNYDVEGHIKVHKNTKEALAIFQDFDLVAEPGTKYNYSSYGFNLLGAVIEEVSGQSYGAYIKKHIFDPLGMENSRMDDPEDLISNRVSGYRLIKSEVKNSEFVDVSSRFAAGGTRSTVVDLLRYTKGIIEGKLLKRQTWKLVFTSMATREGRFTGYGMGWGVRPWRGHFRVSHGGSQPETRTHLLIFPEENFSIAVASNLEGINLTPYVRRLAELVLEEDLDSLAYVSDTAEQVIYDNCAQVFSYGMSSLDWHGTHISKDETELAEAFSYFNKYVDKKSLKKDFKEIKKKIEEGLHPASKQALIKVGSFMAYTLKESLGEEKLQIYYQSGPLAFFSDYIKISKNWPSSRKNYKFPKSFAKLISGWEKDWTVTYTDYVRNLLITVNTDFDELGSKLKRTFSGVDLYPDFSRDMERAGYYHLWKDEIQNSLKIFNLNRELYPNSPLPFSNLAATYIWTGNVEEARKLFKKAFALNPDHPRVSLNEFRYLRRHLENAKKLKEIFALAKIFLELYPKNAELHKEIADIYLEAGQNEKAGIFYKKALELDPKLEEAKRKLEELGKEKKKLT
;
A
#
# COMPACT_ATOMS: atom_id res chain seq x y z
N MET A 1 -13.51 63.60 55.16
CA MET A 1 -14.24 63.35 53.89
C MET A 1 -13.48 62.41 52.93
N LYS A 2 -13.06 61.22 53.39
CA LYS A 2 -12.22 60.27 52.62
C LYS A 2 -12.88 58.89 52.40
N LYS A 3 -14.20 58.78 52.58
CA LYS A 3 -14.93 57.49 52.49
C LYS A 3 -16.03 57.43 51.41
N GLN A 4 -16.28 58.50 50.64
CA GLN A 4 -17.30 58.48 49.58
C GLN A 4 -16.76 58.35 48.14
N PHE A 5 -15.44 58.45 47.92
CA PHE A 5 -14.86 58.33 46.57
C PHE A 5 -14.38 56.93 46.17
N LYS A 6 -14.29 55.96 47.11
CA LYS A 6 -13.88 54.59 46.78
C LYS A 6 -15.01 53.72 46.21
N SER A 7 -16.27 54.03 46.53
CA SER A 7 -17.40 53.22 46.07
C SER A 7 -17.83 53.55 44.63
N VAL A 8 -17.59 54.78 44.15
CA VAL A 8 -17.95 55.19 42.78
C VAL A 8 -16.89 54.75 41.76
N PHE A 9 -15.61 54.69 42.14
CA PHE A 9 -14.53 54.27 41.24
C PHE A 9 -14.50 52.75 41.01
N ILE A 10 -14.91 51.94 42.00
CA ILE A 10 -15.00 50.48 41.87
C ILE A 10 -16.20 50.07 41.02
N VAL A 11 -17.32 50.79 41.06
CA VAL A 11 -18.49 50.48 40.22
C VAL A 11 -18.25 50.86 38.75
N ILE A 12 -17.53 51.96 38.46
CA ILE A 12 -17.22 52.35 37.07
C ILE A 12 -16.17 51.41 36.43
N LEU A 13 -15.19 50.92 37.20
CA LEU A 13 -14.23 49.90 36.71
C LEU A 13 -14.89 48.52 36.53
N PHE A 14 -15.88 48.15 37.35
CA PHE A 14 -16.61 46.89 37.15
C PHE A 14 -17.57 46.95 35.95
N VAL A 15 -18.24 48.09 35.71
CA VAL A 15 -19.13 48.27 34.55
C VAL A 15 -18.34 48.38 33.23
N LEU A 16 -17.15 49.00 33.25
CA LEU A 16 -16.24 48.99 32.08
C LEU A 16 -15.57 47.63 31.85
N TRP A 17 -15.38 46.79 32.88
CA TRP A 17 -14.87 45.43 32.71
C TRP A 17 -15.96 44.46 32.23
N THR A 18 -17.22 44.64 32.65
CA THR A 18 -18.35 43.85 32.12
C THR A 18 -18.74 44.26 30.70
N ALA A 19 -18.56 45.53 30.30
CA ALA A 19 -18.83 46.01 28.95
C ALA A 19 -17.70 45.67 27.95
N PHE A 20 -16.45 45.48 28.40
CA PHE A 20 -15.36 44.96 27.55
C PHE A 20 -15.28 43.43 27.50
N SER A 21 -15.85 42.73 28.49
CA SER A 21 -15.92 41.25 28.48
C SER A 21 -17.11 40.67 27.71
N SER A 22 -18.09 41.50 27.34
CA SER A 22 -19.27 41.07 26.56
C SER A 22 -19.19 41.40 25.06
N ILE A 23 -18.08 41.96 24.59
CA ILE A 23 -17.78 42.15 23.15
C ILE A 23 -16.72 41.14 22.64
N LEU A 24 -16.16 40.30 23.52
CA LEU A 24 -15.20 39.24 23.16
C LEU A 24 -15.77 37.81 23.26
N SER A 25 -17.05 37.65 23.58
CA SER A 25 -17.73 36.35 23.68
C SER A 25 -18.57 36.04 22.42
N GLY A 26 -17.99 36.25 21.25
CA GLY A 26 -18.67 36.02 19.97
C GLY A 26 -17.77 35.90 18.74
N ALA A 27 -16.44 35.86 18.91
CA ALA A 27 -15.58 35.31 17.87
C ALA A 27 -15.73 33.79 17.97
N VAL A 28 -16.71 33.23 17.25
CA VAL A 28 -16.67 31.83 16.86
C VAL A 28 -15.31 31.66 16.19
N GLU A 29 -14.38 30.94 16.83
CA GLU A 29 -13.17 30.50 16.13
C GLU A 29 -13.64 29.91 14.81
N PRO A 30 -13.16 30.39 13.65
CA PRO A 30 -13.61 29.87 12.38
C PRO A 30 -13.41 28.36 12.43
N GLN A 31 -14.53 27.64 12.47
CA GLN A 31 -14.55 26.20 12.53
C GLN A 31 -13.68 25.72 11.37
N SER A 32 -12.61 24.99 11.69
CA SER A 32 -11.68 24.49 10.68
C SER A 32 -12.47 23.90 9.51
N SER A 33 -12.06 24.21 8.27
CA SER A 33 -12.67 23.64 7.06
C SER A 33 -12.72 22.11 7.05
N TYR A 34 -11.98 21.46 7.97
CA TYR A 34 -11.89 20.01 8.11
C TYR A 34 -12.52 19.48 9.41
N SER A 35 -13.27 20.28 10.18
CA SER A 35 -13.76 19.85 11.50
C SER A 35 -14.66 18.61 11.44
N GLU A 36 -15.55 18.53 10.44
CA GLU A 36 -16.46 17.38 10.31
C GLU A 36 -15.70 16.14 9.84
N ALA A 37 -14.81 16.30 8.85
CA ALA A 37 -13.87 15.27 8.40
C ALA A 37 -13.03 14.70 9.56
N ILE A 38 -12.49 15.57 10.43
CA ILE A 38 -11.73 15.15 11.61
C ILE A 38 -12.61 14.35 12.57
N LYS A 39 -13.82 14.85 12.88
CA LYS A 39 -14.74 14.19 13.80
C LYS A 39 -15.18 12.81 13.29
N GLU A 40 -15.52 12.69 12.01
CA GLU A 40 -15.84 11.41 11.38
C GLU A 40 -14.64 10.45 11.39
N PHE A 41 -13.44 10.97 11.13
CA PHE A 41 -12.23 10.18 11.17
C PHE A 41 -11.93 9.67 12.58
N GLU A 42 -12.06 10.50 13.61
CA GLU A 42 -11.85 10.10 15.00
C GLU A 42 -12.79 8.95 15.41
N LYS A 43 -14.07 9.02 15.05
CA LYS A 43 -15.02 7.92 15.27
C LYS A 43 -14.59 6.64 14.56
N PHE A 44 -14.18 6.75 13.29
CA PHE A 44 -13.66 5.61 12.55
C PHE A 44 -12.42 4.99 13.22
N VAL A 45 -11.50 5.82 13.72
CA VAL A 45 -10.28 5.35 14.39
C VAL A 45 -10.62 4.53 15.64
N GLU A 46 -11.56 5.00 16.46
CA GLU A 46 -12.00 4.27 17.67
C GLU A 46 -12.55 2.88 17.33
N GLU A 47 -13.43 2.79 16.32
CA GLU A 47 -14.00 1.53 15.86
C GLU A 47 -12.92 0.62 15.27
N GLN A 48 -12.05 1.16 14.40
CA GLN A 48 -11.04 0.37 13.70
C GLN A 48 -9.92 -0.10 14.63
N MET A 49 -9.51 0.70 15.63
CA MET A 49 -8.52 0.29 16.63
C MET A 49 -9.01 -0.87 17.48
N ALA A 50 -10.30 -0.88 17.84
CA ALA A 50 -10.90 -2.01 18.56
C ALA A 50 -10.85 -3.30 17.73
N LEU A 51 -11.04 -3.22 16.41
CA LEU A 51 -10.95 -4.35 15.49
C LEU A 51 -9.53 -4.85 15.32
N ASP A 52 -8.59 -3.92 15.17
CA ASP A 52 -7.17 -4.22 14.99
C ASP A 52 -6.49 -4.66 16.31
N LYS A 53 -7.18 -4.48 17.44
CA LYS A 53 -6.63 -4.59 18.80
C LYS A 53 -5.38 -3.72 18.97
N ALA A 54 -5.40 -2.53 18.37
CA ALA A 54 -4.29 -1.59 18.37
C ALA A 54 -4.16 -0.93 19.75
N PRO A 55 -3.02 -1.08 20.47
CA PRO A 55 -2.82 -0.41 21.75
C PRO A 55 -2.75 1.10 21.60
N GLY A 56 -1.94 1.59 20.65
CA GLY A 56 -1.74 3.01 20.40
C GLY A 56 -1.36 3.36 18.97
N LEU A 57 -1.70 4.60 18.62
CA LEU A 57 -1.64 5.15 17.28
C LEU A 57 -1.44 6.66 17.37
N SER A 58 -0.58 7.22 16.53
CA SER A 58 -0.52 8.65 16.25
C SER A 58 -0.79 8.89 14.77
N VAL A 59 -1.62 9.88 14.47
CA VAL A 59 -2.03 10.26 13.11
C VAL A 59 -1.87 11.75 12.93
N GLY A 60 -1.48 12.18 11.74
CA GLY A 60 -1.66 13.56 11.33
C GLY A 60 -1.75 13.73 9.83
N PHE A 61 -2.33 14.85 9.41
CA PHE A 61 -2.32 15.28 8.02
C PHE A 61 -1.99 16.77 7.91
N LYS A 62 -1.55 17.13 6.71
CA LYS A 62 -1.35 18.51 6.28
C LYS A 62 -2.08 18.72 4.97
N LYS A 63 -2.81 19.83 4.83
CA LYS A 63 -3.43 20.30 3.57
C LYS A 63 -3.26 21.81 3.48
N GLY A 64 -2.54 22.30 2.46
CA GLY A 64 -2.15 23.71 2.45
C GLY A 64 -1.26 24.03 3.67
N ASP A 65 -1.60 25.08 4.41
CA ASP A 65 -0.95 25.43 5.68
C ASP A 65 -1.63 24.79 6.91
N PHE A 66 -2.80 24.16 6.73
CA PHE A 66 -3.50 23.50 7.81
C PHE A 66 -2.79 22.20 8.19
N ILE A 67 -2.56 22.00 9.48
CA ILE A 67 -1.96 20.79 10.06
C ILE A 67 -2.87 20.33 11.20
N TRP A 68 -3.19 19.04 11.21
CA TRP A 68 -3.85 18.38 12.33
C TRP A 68 -3.09 17.12 12.72
N THR A 69 -2.96 16.88 14.02
CA THR A 69 -2.32 15.69 14.58
C THR A 69 -3.03 15.25 15.85
N LYS A 70 -3.20 13.94 16.04
CA LYS A 70 -3.80 13.36 17.26
C LYS A 70 -3.19 12.01 17.60
N GLY A 71 -3.07 11.72 18.90
CA GLY A 71 -2.78 10.41 19.45
C GLY A 71 -4.06 9.70 19.91
N PHE A 72 -4.11 8.38 19.72
CA PHE A 72 -5.23 7.52 20.08
C PHE A 72 -4.74 6.29 20.85
N GLY A 73 -5.48 5.87 21.86
CA GLY A 73 -5.10 4.76 22.74
C GLY A 73 -3.89 5.10 23.61
N PHE A 74 -2.97 4.16 23.75
CA PHE A 74 -1.88 4.20 24.72
C PHE A 74 -0.50 4.06 24.06
N SER A 75 0.42 4.95 24.44
CA SER A 75 1.85 4.80 24.11
C SER A 75 2.53 3.73 24.95
N ASP A 76 1.99 3.47 26.15
CA ASP A 76 2.30 2.38 27.05
C ASP A 76 0.97 1.84 27.61
N LEU A 77 0.59 0.64 27.18
CA LEU A 77 -0.63 -0.04 27.55
C LEU A 77 -0.61 -0.54 29.00
N GLU A 78 0.52 -1.04 29.50
CA GLU A 78 0.66 -1.58 30.85
C GLU A 78 0.46 -0.50 31.91
N ASN A 79 0.96 0.71 31.63
CA ASN A 79 0.90 1.85 32.53
C ASN A 79 -0.21 2.87 32.15
N GLU A 80 -1.04 2.53 31.16
CA GLU A 80 -2.12 3.37 30.64
C GLU A 80 -1.68 4.80 30.26
N VAL A 81 -0.45 4.94 29.74
CA VAL A 81 0.09 6.24 29.31
C VAL A 81 -0.56 6.61 27.97
N PRO A 82 -1.33 7.72 27.88
CA PRO A 82 -2.02 8.07 26.65
C PRO A 82 -1.04 8.30 25.49
N ALA A 83 -1.45 7.88 24.28
CA ALA A 83 -0.73 8.24 23.06
C ALA A 83 -0.93 9.72 22.75
N LYS A 84 0.12 10.35 22.20
CA LYS A 84 0.20 11.77 21.82
C LYS A 84 0.93 11.89 20.49
N PRO A 85 0.65 12.92 19.67
CA PRO A 85 1.36 13.15 18.40
C PRO A 85 2.89 13.20 18.51
N GLU A 86 3.40 13.63 19.66
CA GLU A 86 4.83 13.77 19.96
C GLU A 86 5.48 12.45 20.43
N ASN A 87 4.73 11.35 20.46
CA ASN A 87 5.31 10.05 20.74
C ASN A 87 6.35 9.67 19.69
N SER A 88 7.49 9.18 20.17
CA SER A 88 8.58 8.69 19.33
C SER A 88 8.28 7.26 18.92
N TYR A 89 8.20 7.03 17.61
CA TYR A 89 8.08 5.73 17.00
C TYR A 89 9.33 5.44 16.16
N ARG A 90 9.69 4.17 16.10
CA ARG A 90 10.59 3.66 15.07
C ARG A 90 10.00 3.97 13.70
N LEU A 91 10.79 4.55 12.79
CA LEU A 91 10.32 4.85 11.43
C LEU A 91 10.32 3.64 10.52
N ALA A 92 11.14 2.64 10.84
CA ALA A 92 11.39 1.50 9.96
C ALA A 92 11.70 2.01 8.54
N SER A 93 11.15 1.37 7.52
CA SER A 93 11.48 1.65 6.13
C SER A 93 11.17 3.06 5.61
N ILE A 94 10.46 3.93 6.35
CA ILE A 94 10.43 5.37 6.01
C ILE A 94 11.86 5.95 6.02
N THR A 95 12.78 5.41 6.83
CA THR A 95 14.21 5.76 6.86
C THR A 95 14.86 5.74 5.47
N LYS A 96 14.41 4.85 4.57
CA LYS A 96 14.95 4.74 3.20
C LYS A 96 14.76 6.03 2.40
N THR A 97 13.65 6.73 2.63
CA THR A 97 13.39 8.02 1.98
C THR A 97 14.43 9.06 2.39
N ILE A 98 14.82 9.08 3.67
CA ILE A 98 15.84 9.98 4.23
C ILE A 98 17.23 9.62 3.67
N THR A 99 17.57 8.32 3.64
CA THR A 99 18.82 7.83 3.03
C THR A 99 18.92 8.19 1.56
N ALA A 100 17.82 8.04 0.79
CA ALA A 100 17.81 8.42 -0.61
C ALA A 100 18.07 9.92 -0.81
N ILE A 101 17.48 10.79 0.00
CA ILE A 101 17.75 12.23 -0.04
C ILE A 101 19.23 12.51 0.28
N ALA A 102 19.79 11.86 1.31
CA ALA A 102 21.20 12.05 1.69
C ALA A 102 22.16 11.64 0.57
N VAL A 103 21.92 10.51 -0.10
CA VAL A 103 22.69 10.11 -1.29
C VAL A 103 22.57 11.17 -2.40
N LEU A 104 21.37 11.67 -2.66
CA LEU A 104 21.11 12.61 -3.74
C LEU A 104 21.66 14.02 -3.45
N GLN A 105 21.77 14.42 -2.18
CA GLN A 105 22.51 15.63 -1.78
C GLN A 105 24.00 15.49 -2.11
N LEU A 106 24.59 14.31 -1.89
CA LEU A 106 25.99 14.03 -2.23
C LEU A 106 26.20 13.94 -3.75
N VAL A 107 25.20 13.46 -4.50
CA VAL A 107 25.19 13.53 -5.98
C VAL A 107 25.18 14.97 -6.47
N GLU A 108 24.32 15.83 -5.91
CA GLU A 108 24.30 17.26 -6.27
C GLU A 108 25.59 18.00 -5.92
N ALA A 109 26.27 17.55 -4.87
CA ALA A 109 27.60 18.04 -4.48
C ALA A 109 28.74 17.49 -5.35
N GLY A 110 28.44 16.66 -6.36
CA GLY A 110 29.43 16.06 -7.25
C GLY A 110 30.30 14.99 -6.60
N LYS A 111 29.89 14.47 -5.43
CA LYS A 111 30.67 13.49 -4.66
C LYS A 111 30.27 12.04 -4.94
N ILE A 112 29.04 11.83 -5.42
CA ILE A 112 28.53 10.53 -5.84
C ILE A 112 28.12 10.60 -7.31
N ASP A 113 28.58 9.64 -8.09
CA ASP A 113 28.03 9.29 -9.39
C ASP A 113 27.03 8.15 -9.17
N LEU A 114 25.80 8.35 -9.65
CA LEU A 114 24.71 7.38 -9.54
C LEU A 114 25.03 6.08 -10.29
N ASP A 115 25.81 6.16 -11.38
CA ASP A 115 26.12 5.02 -12.24
C ASP A 115 27.46 4.36 -11.90
N ALA A 116 28.20 4.88 -10.92
CA ALA A 116 29.39 4.24 -10.39
C ALA A 116 29.05 2.97 -9.60
N GLU A 117 29.95 1.99 -9.69
CA GLU A 117 29.91 0.79 -8.84
C GLU A 117 30.07 1.19 -7.37
N VAL A 118 29.32 0.53 -6.49
CA VAL A 118 29.31 0.84 -5.06
C VAL A 118 30.68 0.66 -4.39
N GLN A 119 31.52 -0.25 -4.91
CA GLN A 119 32.89 -0.48 -4.45
C GLN A 119 33.82 0.71 -4.70
N THR A 120 33.44 1.67 -5.57
CA THR A 120 34.15 2.94 -5.74
C THR A 120 34.17 3.74 -4.43
N TYR A 121 33.09 3.64 -3.65
CA TYR A 121 32.90 4.35 -2.39
C TYR A 121 33.14 3.47 -1.16
N VAL A 122 32.79 2.18 -1.27
CA VAL A 122 32.88 1.21 -0.18
C VAL A 122 33.82 0.08 -0.62
N PRO A 123 35.15 0.31 -0.70
CA PRO A 123 36.10 -0.64 -1.29
C PRO A 123 36.22 -1.95 -0.50
N TYR A 124 35.78 -1.95 0.76
CA TYR A 124 35.74 -3.14 1.61
C TYR A 124 34.48 -3.99 1.41
N PHE A 125 33.47 -3.51 0.67
CA PHE A 125 32.36 -4.36 0.25
C PHE A 125 32.81 -5.28 -0.90
N PRO A 126 32.60 -6.60 -0.82
CA PRO A 126 33.19 -7.53 -1.77
C PRO A 126 32.63 -7.34 -3.18
N LYS A 127 33.47 -7.59 -4.19
CA LYS A 127 33.04 -7.63 -5.59
C LYS A 127 32.01 -8.74 -5.77
N LYS A 128 30.96 -8.44 -6.53
CA LYS A 128 29.87 -9.37 -6.86
C LYS A 128 30.04 -9.89 -8.28
N LYS A 129 29.27 -10.94 -8.62
CA LYS A 129 29.25 -11.53 -9.96
C LYS A 129 28.96 -10.49 -11.06
N TRP A 130 28.12 -9.50 -10.76
CA TRP A 130 27.77 -8.39 -11.64
C TRP A 130 27.97 -7.06 -10.90
N PRO A 131 28.31 -5.97 -11.61
CA PRO A 131 28.47 -4.65 -11.01
C PRO A 131 27.15 -4.14 -10.44
N VAL A 132 27.21 -3.58 -9.23
CA VAL A 132 26.04 -3.00 -8.53
C VAL A 132 26.29 -1.50 -8.37
N THR A 133 25.43 -0.68 -8.98
CA THR A 133 25.57 0.78 -8.93
C THR A 133 24.68 1.41 -7.86
N VAL A 134 25.03 2.63 -7.44
CA VAL A 134 24.25 3.43 -6.47
C VAL A 134 22.80 3.61 -6.93
N ARG A 135 22.60 3.92 -8.22
CA ARG A 135 21.27 4.08 -8.85
C ARG A 135 20.41 2.84 -8.67
N LEU A 136 20.97 1.66 -8.95
CA LEU A 136 20.23 0.41 -8.89
C LEU A 136 19.85 0.03 -7.45
N LEU A 137 20.68 0.37 -6.46
CA LEU A 137 20.36 0.19 -5.04
C LEU A 137 19.18 1.06 -4.61
N LEU A 138 19.18 2.35 -4.98
CA LEU A 138 18.10 3.30 -4.68
C LEU A 138 16.74 2.85 -5.20
N GLY A 139 16.72 2.15 -6.34
CA GLY A 139 15.52 1.62 -6.99
C GLY A 139 15.15 0.18 -6.65
N HIS A 140 15.84 -0.47 -5.72
CA HIS A 140 15.66 -1.90 -5.42
C HIS A 140 15.79 -2.82 -6.65
N ILE A 141 16.66 -2.47 -7.59
CA ILE A 141 16.99 -3.28 -8.76
C ILE A 141 18.48 -3.65 -8.81
N GLY A 142 19.21 -3.48 -7.69
CA GLY A 142 20.63 -3.82 -7.57
C GLY A 142 20.96 -5.29 -7.30
N GLY A 143 19.95 -6.15 -7.12
CA GLY A 143 20.15 -7.60 -6.90
C GLY A 143 20.65 -8.00 -5.51
N ILE A 144 20.96 -7.05 -4.62
CA ILE A 144 21.32 -7.32 -3.22
C ILE A 144 20.16 -8.04 -2.53
N SER A 145 20.46 -9.15 -1.85
CA SER A 145 19.49 -9.93 -1.08
C SER A 145 18.78 -9.06 -0.05
N HIS A 146 17.54 -9.43 0.31
CA HIS A 146 16.98 -9.00 1.58
C HIS A 146 17.47 -9.96 2.69
N TYR A 147 16.65 -10.22 3.70
CA TYR A 147 16.91 -11.25 4.70
C TYR A 147 16.84 -12.65 4.07
N LYS A 148 17.81 -13.51 4.37
CA LYS A 148 17.78 -14.95 4.05
C LYS A 148 17.05 -15.75 5.14
N ASN A 149 17.17 -15.33 6.39
CA ASN A 149 16.49 -15.87 7.56
C ASN A 149 16.06 -14.71 8.47
N TYR A 150 14.83 -14.23 8.26
CA TYR A 150 14.28 -13.12 9.03
C TYR A 150 14.23 -13.40 10.53
N ASP A 151 14.02 -14.65 10.97
CA ASP A 151 13.93 -14.98 12.40
C ASP A 151 15.25 -14.75 13.14
N VAL A 152 16.37 -14.70 12.42
CA VAL A 152 17.70 -14.36 12.96
C VAL A 152 18.05 -12.91 12.66
N GLU A 153 18.02 -12.53 11.38
CA GLU A 153 18.47 -11.22 10.91
C GLU A 153 17.51 -10.08 11.30
N GLY A 154 16.23 -10.41 11.47
CA GLY A 154 15.15 -9.56 11.94
C GLY A 154 15.23 -9.21 13.43
N HIS A 155 15.89 -10.06 14.22
CA HIS A 155 15.80 -10.11 15.70
C HIS A 155 17.17 -9.98 16.39
N ILE A 156 18.12 -9.27 15.76
CA ILE A 156 19.45 -9.01 16.33
C ILE A 156 19.32 -8.18 17.62
N LYS A 157 20.07 -8.57 18.66
CA LYS A 157 20.05 -7.92 19.99
C LYS A 157 21.36 -7.23 20.36
N VAL A 158 22.36 -7.34 19.49
CA VAL A 158 23.70 -6.80 19.70
C VAL A 158 23.88 -5.62 18.78
N HIS A 159 24.35 -4.50 19.33
CA HIS A 159 24.69 -3.31 18.58
C HIS A 159 25.65 -3.63 17.44
N LYS A 160 25.48 -2.94 16.31
CA LYS A 160 26.29 -3.06 15.10
C LYS A 160 26.69 -1.68 14.62
N ASN A 161 27.99 -1.46 14.46
CA ASN A 161 28.45 -0.37 13.61
C ASN A 161 28.20 -0.70 12.13
N THR A 162 28.46 0.27 11.23
CA THR A 162 28.24 0.11 9.79
C THR A 162 28.92 -1.12 9.19
N LYS A 163 30.20 -1.38 9.50
CA LYS A 163 30.93 -2.53 8.94
C LYS A 163 30.37 -3.85 9.44
N GLU A 164 30.03 -3.93 10.72
CA GLU A 164 29.40 -5.12 11.30
C GLU A 164 27.99 -5.37 10.74
N ALA A 165 27.23 -4.31 10.46
CA ALA A 165 25.93 -4.41 9.80
C ALA A 165 26.06 -4.91 8.36
N LEU A 166 27.08 -4.45 7.61
CA LEU A 166 27.37 -4.97 6.27
C LEU A 166 27.85 -6.43 6.31
N ALA A 167 28.64 -6.82 7.33
CA ALA A 167 29.16 -8.18 7.47
C ALA A 167 28.05 -9.26 7.53
N ILE A 168 26.83 -8.91 7.92
CA ILE A 168 25.68 -9.82 7.94
C ILE A 168 25.37 -10.37 6.54
N PHE A 169 25.51 -9.55 5.49
CA PHE A 169 25.06 -9.89 4.14
C PHE A 169 26.14 -9.73 3.06
N GLN A 170 27.31 -9.20 3.40
CA GLN A 170 28.35 -8.90 2.42
C GLN A 170 28.76 -10.11 1.60
N ASP A 171 28.66 -11.34 2.14
CA ASP A 171 29.02 -12.57 1.42
C ASP A 171 27.84 -13.25 0.72
N PHE A 172 26.65 -12.65 0.76
CA PHE A 172 25.49 -13.20 0.06
C PHE A 172 25.61 -12.98 -1.45
N ASP A 173 25.30 -14.00 -2.23
CA ASP A 173 25.12 -13.85 -3.67
C ASP A 173 23.98 -12.88 -4.01
N LEU A 174 24.09 -12.27 -5.19
CA LEU A 174 23.00 -11.49 -5.75
C LEU A 174 21.84 -12.41 -6.09
N VAL A 175 20.62 -12.02 -5.70
CA VAL A 175 19.40 -12.81 -5.96
C VAL A 175 18.90 -12.65 -7.41
N ALA A 176 19.42 -11.65 -8.12
CA ALA A 176 19.18 -11.40 -9.53
C ALA A 176 20.33 -10.59 -10.13
N GLU A 177 20.49 -10.68 -11.45
CA GLU A 177 21.37 -9.75 -12.17
C GLU A 177 20.84 -8.31 -12.01
N PRO A 178 21.70 -7.33 -11.65
CA PRO A 178 21.28 -5.94 -11.48
C PRO A 178 20.56 -5.39 -12.71
N GLY A 179 19.47 -4.66 -12.47
CA GLY A 179 18.57 -4.11 -13.49
C GLY A 179 17.49 -5.08 -13.98
N THR A 180 17.58 -6.39 -13.74
CA THR A 180 16.63 -7.37 -14.34
C THR A 180 15.36 -7.59 -13.54
N LYS A 181 15.42 -7.48 -12.21
CA LYS A 181 14.29 -7.74 -11.32
C LYS A 181 14.23 -6.72 -10.21
N TYR A 182 13.01 -6.29 -9.89
CA TYR A 182 12.73 -5.59 -8.64
C TYR A 182 12.84 -6.56 -7.47
N ASN A 183 13.69 -6.24 -6.52
CA ASN A 183 13.85 -6.95 -5.26
C ASN A 183 14.03 -5.95 -4.12
N TYR A 184 12.96 -5.74 -3.36
CA TYR A 184 13.01 -4.89 -2.17
C TYR A 184 14.07 -5.39 -1.18
N SER A 185 15.04 -4.55 -0.86
CA SER A 185 16.17 -4.94 0.00
C SER A 185 16.54 -3.82 0.98
N SER A 186 16.37 -4.11 2.28
CA SER A 186 16.90 -3.24 3.33
C SER A 186 18.43 -3.25 3.35
N TYR A 187 19.07 -4.37 3.03
CA TYR A 187 20.53 -4.44 2.95
C TYR A 187 21.12 -3.58 1.83
N GLY A 188 20.42 -3.47 0.70
CA GLY A 188 20.80 -2.51 -0.35
C GLY A 188 20.84 -1.06 0.17
N PHE A 189 19.92 -0.67 1.06
CA PHE A 189 19.91 0.65 1.68
C PHE A 189 20.94 0.83 2.80
N ASN A 190 21.27 -0.22 3.56
CA ASN A 190 22.41 -0.17 4.47
C ASN A 190 23.72 0.08 3.73
N LEU A 191 23.88 -0.53 2.55
CA LEU A 191 25.05 -0.30 1.72
C LEU A 191 25.11 1.16 1.23
N LEU A 192 23.97 1.77 0.89
CA LEU A 192 23.88 3.21 0.63
C LEU A 192 24.23 4.05 1.87
N GLY A 193 23.88 3.59 3.06
CA GLY A 193 24.31 4.19 4.34
C GLY A 193 25.83 4.24 4.47
N ALA A 194 26.52 3.14 4.16
CA ALA A 194 27.99 3.10 4.14
C ALA A 194 28.59 4.03 3.08
N VAL A 195 27.98 4.12 1.89
CA VAL A 195 28.40 5.10 0.86
C VAL A 195 28.33 6.53 1.41
N ILE A 196 27.26 6.89 2.13
CA ILE A 196 27.13 8.22 2.74
C ILE A 196 28.28 8.47 3.73
N GLU A 197 28.59 7.50 4.59
CA GLU A 197 29.65 7.66 5.59
C GLU A 197 31.03 7.86 4.95
N GLU A 198 31.41 6.97 4.03
CA GLU A 198 32.71 7.00 3.36
C GLU A 198 32.89 8.28 2.54
N VAL A 199 31.86 8.73 1.82
CA VAL A 199 31.94 9.91 0.94
C VAL A 199 31.87 11.22 1.70
N SER A 200 31.11 11.26 2.81
CA SER A 200 30.92 12.48 3.59
C SER A 200 31.96 12.67 4.70
N GLY A 201 32.59 11.59 5.17
CA GLY A 201 33.44 11.58 6.36
C GLY A 201 32.69 11.75 7.68
N GLN A 202 31.35 11.69 7.66
CA GLN A 202 30.49 11.79 8.84
C GLN A 202 29.82 10.45 9.11
N SER A 203 29.49 10.14 10.37
CA SER A 203 28.58 9.02 10.63
C SER A 203 27.22 9.28 9.97
N TYR A 204 26.51 8.22 9.61
CA TYR A 204 25.22 8.32 8.92
C TYR A 204 24.23 9.18 9.71
N GLY A 205 24.15 8.94 11.03
CA GLY A 205 23.30 9.70 11.95
C GLY A 205 23.66 11.19 12.01
N ALA A 206 24.96 11.53 12.05
CA ALA A 206 25.40 12.92 12.04
C ALA A 206 25.07 13.62 10.72
N TYR A 207 25.24 12.92 9.59
CA TYR A 207 24.92 13.47 8.27
C TYR A 207 23.43 13.79 8.14
N ILE A 208 22.54 12.83 8.40
CA ILE A 208 21.09 13.04 8.24
C ILE A 208 20.56 14.08 9.23
N LYS A 209 21.12 14.15 10.45
CA LYS A 209 20.74 15.18 11.41
C LYS A 209 21.06 16.58 10.87
N LYS A 210 22.32 16.79 10.48
CA LYS A 210 22.81 18.10 10.03
C LYS A 210 22.20 18.55 8.70
N HIS A 211 21.99 17.63 7.76
CA HIS A 211 21.65 17.97 6.38
C HIS A 211 20.16 17.77 6.04
N ILE A 212 19.38 17.13 6.90
CA ILE A 212 17.95 16.84 6.68
C ILE A 212 17.11 17.26 7.89
N PHE A 213 17.39 16.75 9.09
CA PHE A 213 16.53 17.00 10.25
C PHE A 213 16.60 18.44 10.75
N ASP A 214 17.80 18.97 10.97
CA ASP A 214 18.00 20.33 11.48
C ASP A 214 17.45 21.40 10.49
N PRO A 215 17.70 21.32 9.16
CA PRO A 215 17.13 22.27 8.19
C PRO A 215 15.59 22.24 8.11
N LEU A 216 14.96 21.15 8.54
CA LEU A 216 13.51 21.00 8.54
C LEU A 216 12.86 21.21 9.92
N GLY A 217 13.66 21.47 10.96
CA GLY A 217 13.17 21.60 12.33
C GLY A 217 12.59 20.29 12.89
N MET A 218 13.15 19.15 12.50
CA MET A 218 12.74 17.82 12.97
C MET A 218 13.48 17.46 14.27
N GLU A 219 13.20 18.22 15.33
CA GLU A 219 13.96 18.18 16.59
C GLU A 219 13.84 16.86 17.37
N ASN A 220 12.79 16.06 17.09
CA ASN A 220 12.55 14.77 17.75
C ASN A 220 12.98 13.58 16.89
N SER A 221 13.66 13.85 15.76
CA SER A 221 14.10 12.84 14.81
C SER A 221 15.58 12.49 15.02
N ARG A 222 15.88 11.19 15.11
CA ARG A 222 17.20 10.68 15.50
C ARG A 222 17.44 9.26 15.00
N MET A 223 18.69 8.80 15.11
CA MET A 223 18.98 7.36 15.10
C MET A 223 18.36 6.71 16.35
N ASP A 224 17.82 5.50 16.18
CA ASP A 224 17.37 4.68 17.31
C ASP A 224 18.59 4.08 18.00
N ASP A 225 18.63 4.25 19.31
CA ASP A 225 19.55 3.56 20.20
C ASP A 225 18.74 3.05 21.40
N PRO A 226 18.74 1.73 21.68
CA PRO A 226 18.00 1.19 22.81
C PRO A 226 18.47 1.73 24.17
N GLU A 227 19.75 2.08 24.31
CA GLU A 227 20.36 2.54 25.57
C GLU A 227 20.07 4.01 25.87
N ASP A 228 19.75 4.80 24.84
CA ASP A 228 19.48 6.22 24.98
C ASP A 228 18.17 6.49 25.74
N LEU A 229 18.14 7.59 26.51
CA LEU A 229 16.88 8.15 27.01
C LEU A 229 16.18 8.91 25.88
N ILE A 230 15.00 8.45 25.47
CA ILE A 230 14.18 9.06 24.43
C ILE A 230 12.87 9.51 25.03
N SER A 231 12.63 10.83 25.02
CA SER A 231 11.35 11.39 25.46
C SER A 231 10.19 10.85 24.63
N ASN A 232 9.06 10.59 25.27
CA ASN A 232 7.85 10.03 24.67
C ASN A 232 8.07 8.73 23.86
N ARG A 233 9.12 7.94 24.16
CA ARG A 233 9.34 6.62 23.55
C ARG A 233 8.12 5.73 23.82
N VAL A 234 7.53 5.18 22.75
CA VAL A 234 6.44 4.20 22.88
C VAL A 234 6.97 2.82 23.28
N SER A 235 6.17 2.10 24.06
CA SER A 235 6.28 0.65 24.25
C SER A 235 5.70 -0.06 23.03
N GLY A 236 6.41 -1.06 22.51
CA GLY A 236 5.98 -1.83 21.34
C GLY A 236 5.20 -3.09 21.71
N TYR A 237 4.25 -3.47 20.85
CA TYR A 237 3.36 -4.62 21.03
C TYR A 237 3.26 -5.49 19.79
N ARG A 238 2.83 -6.74 19.98
CA ARG A 238 2.53 -7.71 18.92
C ARG A 238 1.32 -8.55 19.29
N LEU A 239 0.64 -9.08 18.28
CA LEU A 239 -0.45 -10.04 18.47
C LEU A 239 0.09 -11.47 18.41
N ILE A 240 -0.06 -12.23 19.49
CA ILE A 240 0.22 -13.67 19.55
C ILE A 240 -1.08 -14.37 19.88
N LYS A 241 -1.58 -15.23 18.97
CA LYS A 241 -2.86 -15.94 19.14
C LYS A 241 -4.01 -14.98 19.51
N SER A 242 -4.05 -13.82 18.85
CA SER A 242 -5.02 -12.75 19.08
C SER A 242 -4.96 -12.07 20.46
N GLU A 243 -3.92 -12.32 21.25
CA GLU A 243 -3.62 -11.59 22.48
C GLU A 243 -2.52 -10.56 22.23
N VAL A 244 -2.70 -9.36 22.77
CA VAL A 244 -1.66 -8.34 22.78
C VAL A 244 -0.56 -8.78 23.77
N LYS A 245 0.68 -8.78 23.31
CA LYS A 245 1.90 -9.06 24.09
C LYS A 245 2.93 -7.99 23.79
N ASN A 246 3.89 -7.78 24.69
CA ASN A 246 5.04 -6.94 24.39
C ASN A 246 5.78 -7.44 23.14
N SER A 247 6.23 -6.46 22.36
CA SER A 247 7.20 -6.68 21.30
C SER A 247 8.49 -7.25 21.87
N GLU A 248 9.22 -7.98 21.05
CA GLU A 248 10.54 -8.46 21.42
C GLU A 248 11.56 -7.31 21.37
N PHE A 249 12.49 -7.30 22.33
CA PHE A 249 13.65 -6.44 22.27
C PHE A 249 14.51 -6.76 21.04
N VAL A 250 14.71 -5.74 20.20
CA VAL A 250 15.56 -5.80 19.00
C VAL A 250 16.40 -4.53 18.90
N ASP A 251 17.67 -4.69 18.57
CA ASP A 251 18.58 -3.62 18.19
C ASP A 251 18.56 -3.43 16.67
N VAL A 252 18.16 -2.23 16.23
CA VAL A 252 17.97 -1.89 14.81
C VAL A 252 19.21 -1.25 14.16
N SER A 253 20.34 -1.16 14.86
CA SER A 253 21.62 -0.68 14.30
C SER A 253 22.10 -1.55 13.12
N SER A 254 21.75 -2.84 13.11
CA SER A 254 21.96 -3.76 11.97
C SER A 254 21.25 -3.33 10.68
N ARG A 255 20.30 -2.40 10.75
CA ARG A 255 19.54 -1.82 9.63
C ARG A 255 19.52 -0.30 9.65
N PHE A 256 20.59 0.32 10.16
CA PHE A 256 20.70 1.76 10.43
C PHE A 256 20.13 2.66 9.31
N ALA A 257 20.59 2.54 8.06
CA ALA A 257 20.15 3.39 6.96
C ALA A 257 18.89 2.89 6.22
N ALA A 258 18.39 1.70 6.58
CA ALA A 258 17.19 1.12 5.99
C ALA A 258 15.97 1.20 6.91
N GLY A 259 16.17 1.36 8.22
CA GLY A 259 15.12 1.31 9.24
C GLY A 259 15.50 1.78 10.65
N GLY A 260 16.73 2.26 10.87
CA GLY A 260 17.26 2.53 12.20
C GLY A 260 17.01 3.93 12.74
N THR A 261 16.00 4.66 12.24
CA THR A 261 15.65 5.99 12.78
C THR A 261 14.36 5.96 13.59
N ARG A 262 14.21 6.95 14.46
CA ARG A 262 13.01 7.29 15.23
C ARG A 262 12.57 8.72 14.94
N SER A 263 11.26 8.95 15.01
CA SER A 263 10.66 10.29 14.82
C SER A 263 9.24 10.31 15.38
N THR A 264 8.53 11.42 15.20
CA THR A 264 7.13 11.66 15.59
C THR A 264 6.29 11.96 14.36
N VAL A 265 4.96 11.85 14.44
CA VAL A 265 4.11 12.25 13.29
C VAL A 265 4.22 13.75 13.01
N VAL A 266 4.47 14.57 14.04
CA VAL A 266 4.70 16.02 13.89
C VAL A 266 5.94 16.30 13.03
N ASP A 267 7.07 15.65 13.34
CA ASP A 267 8.30 15.80 12.56
C ASP A 267 8.17 15.22 11.15
N LEU A 268 7.45 14.10 10.99
CA LEU A 268 7.17 13.56 9.66
C LEU A 268 6.33 14.53 8.80
N LEU A 269 5.41 15.30 9.38
CA LEU A 269 4.68 16.34 8.63
C LEU A 269 5.57 17.55 8.29
N ARG A 270 6.59 17.86 9.09
CA ARG A 270 7.63 18.83 8.70
C ARG A 270 8.47 18.31 7.54
N TYR A 271 8.80 17.02 7.58
CA TYR A 271 9.50 16.33 6.50
C TYR A 271 8.72 16.37 5.18
N THR A 272 7.43 16.03 5.19
CA THR A 272 6.60 16.10 3.98
C THR A 272 6.43 17.53 3.49
N LYS A 273 6.26 18.51 4.40
CA LYS A 273 6.23 19.94 4.05
C LYS A 273 7.52 20.35 3.34
N GLY A 274 8.69 19.98 3.87
CA GLY A 274 9.98 20.26 3.25
C GLY A 274 10.11 19.67 1.84
N ILE A 275 9.63 18.45 1.64
CA ILE A 275 9.61 17.78 0.34
C ILE A 275 8.72 18.53 -0.66
N ILE A 276 7.48 18.87 -0.27
CA ILE A 276 6.52 19.57 -1.15
C ILE A 276 7.05 20.95 -1.54
N GLU A 277 7.66 21.66 -0.60
CA GLU A 277 8.30 22.97 -0.83
C GLU A 277 9.60 22.87 -1.65
N GLY A 278 10.03 21.66 -2.03
CA GLY A 278 11.26 21.44 -2.78
C GLY A 278 12.52 21.79 -2.00
N LYS A 279 12.48 21.73 -0.67
CA LYS A 279 13.67 21.86 0.19
C LYS A 279 14.57 20.62 0.00
N LEU A 280 15.82 20.73 0.45
CA LEU A 280 16.85 19.68 0.48
C LEU A 280 17.49 19.25 -0.85
N LEU A 281 16.78 19.28 -1.97
CA LEU A 281 17.29 18.91 -3.30
C LEU A 281 16.79 19.90 -4.38
N LYS A 282 17.51 20.01 -5.49
CA LYS A 282 17.08 20.77 -6.67
C LYS A 282 15.85 20.13 -7.31
N ARG A 283 15.04 20.95 -7.99
CA ARG A 283 13.82 20.50 -8.68
C ARG A 283 14.06 19.37 -9.68
N GLN A 284 15.16 19.40 -10.45
CA GLN A 284 15.49 18.33 -11.40
C GLN A 284 15.82 17.02 -10.68
N THR A 285 16.44 17.08 -9.51
CA THR A 285 16.77 15.92 -8.70
C THR A 285 15.52 15.31 -8.08
N TRP A 286 14.60 16.13 -7.56
CA TRP A 286 13.27 15.65 -7.13
C TRP A 286 12.52 14.95 -8.25
N LYS A 287 12.64 15.44 -9.50
CA LYS A 287 12.07 14.77 -10.67
C LYS A 287 12.61 13.35 -10.87
N LEU A 288 13.91 13.15 -10.65
CA LEU A 288 14.53 11.82 -10.70
C LEU A 288 14.05 10.93 -9.55
N VAL A 289 13.98 11.47 -8.33
CA VAL A 289 13.58 10.71 -7.13
C VAL A 289 12.16 10.16 -7.26
N PHE A 290 11.22 10.96 -7.75
CA PHE A 290 9.81 10.57 -7.88
C PHE A 290 9.44 10.01 -9.26
N THR A 291 10.42 9.58 -10.06
CA THR A 291 10.15 8.82 -11.29
C THR A 291 10.29 7.32 -10.99
N SER A 292 9.25 6.55 -11.30
CA SER A 292 9.30 5.09 -11.20
C SER A 292 10.45 4.53 -12.04
N MET A 293 11.33 3.77 -11.42
CA MET A 293 12.40 3.07 -12.12
C MET A 293 11.84 1.86 -12.87
N ALA A 294 12.53 1.48 -13.95
CA ALA A 294 12.17 0.33 -14.77
C ALA A 294 13.27 -0.72 -14.74
N THR A 295 12.87 -1.98 -14.87
CA THR A 295 13.80 -3.06 -15.20
C THR A 295 14.39 -2.86 -16.59
N ARG A 296 15.47 -3.58 -16.90
CA ARG A 296 16.13 -3.59 -18.21
C ARG A 296 15.18 -3.98 -19.35
N GLU A 297 14.15 -4.78 -19.06
CA GLU A 297 13.09 -5.13 -20.01
C GLU A 297 12.01 -4.03 -20.16
N GLY A 298 12.19 -2.88 -19.51
CA GLY A 298 11.28 -1.76 -19.58
C GLY A 298 10.00 -1.96 -18.78
N ARG A 299 9.98 -2.79 -17.73
CA ARG A 299 8.82 -2.92 -16.82
C ARG A 299 8.99 -1.96 -15.66
N PHE A 300 8.04 -1.04 -15.47
CA PHE A 300 8.02 -0.17 -14.29
C PHE A 300 7.87 -0.99 -13.01
N THR A 301 8.61 -0.59 -11.99
CA THR A 301 8.55 -1.20 -10.65
C THR A 301 7.48 -0.54 -9.78
N GLY A 302 7.14 0.72 -10.09
CA GLY A 302 6.35 1.59 -9.24
C GLY A 302 7.13 2.06 -8.00
N TYR A 303 8.46 2.04 -8.07
CA TYR A 303 9.38 2.50 -7.04
C TYR A 303 10.40 3.45 -7.68
N GLY A 304 10.50 4.66 -7.15
CA GLY A 304 11.54 5.64 -7.50
C GLY A 304 12.78 5.44 -6.65
N MET A 305 13.56 6.51 -6.42
CA MET A 305 14.75 6.41 -5.57
C MET A 305 14.35 6.51 -4.10
N GLY A 306 14.06 5.37 -3.47
CA GLY A 306 13.64 5.29 -2.05
C GLY A 306 12.17 5.57 -1.79
N TRP A 307 11.33 5.65 -2.82
CA TRP A 307 9.90 5.99 -2.69
C TRP A 307 9.01 5.07 -3.51
N GLY A 308 7.86 4.69 -2.99
CA GLY A 308 6.78 4.14 -3.81
C GLY A 308 6.20 5.26 -4.69
N VAL A 309 6.12 5.04 -6.00
CA VAL A 309 5.62 6.01 -6.99
C VAL A 309 4.57 5.31 -7.85
N ARG A 310 3.32 5.35 -7.38
CA ARG A 310 2.17 4.79 -8.10
C ARG A 310 1.00 5.72 -7.88
N PRO A 311 0.26 6.11 -8.94
CA PRO A 311 -0.87 7.01 -8.78
C PRO A 311 -1.94 6.40 -7.87
N TRP A 312 -2.74 7.25 -7.25
CA TRP A 312 -3.93 6.84 -6.49
C TRP A 312 -5.12 7.60 -7.02
N ARG A 313 -5.97 6.91 -7.80
CA ARG A 313 -7.17 7.48 -8.45
C ARG A 313 -6.95 8.84 -9.12
N GLY A 314 -5.88 8.95 -9.89
CA GLY A 314 -5.55 10.16 -10.62
C GLY A 314 -4.50 11.03 -9.93
N HIS A 315 -4.40 11.00 -8.60
CA HIS A 315 -3.41 11.81 -7.89
C HIS A 315 -1.99 11.29 -8.13
N PHE A 316 -1.06 12.21 -8.36
CA PHE A 316 0.35 11.90 -8.26
C PHE A 316 0.73 11.63 -6.81
N ARG A 317 1.08 10.38 -6.53
CA ARG A 317 1.37 9.91 -5.18
C ARG A 317 2.79 9.42 -5.04
N VAL A 318 3.43 9.89 -3.98
CA VAL A 318 4.61 9.25 -3.41
C VAL A 318 4.34 8.79 -1.98
N SER A 319 4.78 7.59 -1.63
CA SER A 319 4.55 7.04 -0.31
C SER A 319 5.61 6.04 0.12
N HIS A 320 5.69 5.80 1.43
CA HIS A 320 6.47 4.70 1.97
C HIS A 320 5.85 4.19 3.28
N GLY A 321 5.71 2.88 3.41
CA GLY A 321 5.32 2.22 4.66
C GLY A 321 6.54 1.72 5.44
N GLY A 322 6.41 1.55 6.74
CA GLY A 322 7.43 0.99 7.62
C GLY A 322 6.92 -0.17 8.45
N SER A 323 7.79 -1.14 8.69
CA SER A 323 7.52 -2.36 9.45
C SER A 323 8.77 -2.85 10.13
N GLN A 324 8.72 -2.99 11.45
CA GLN A 324 9.72 -3.71 12.22
C GLN A 324 9.16 -4.05 13.60
N PRO A 325 9.87 -4.83 14.43
CA PRO A 325 9.52 -4.98 15.83
C PRO A 325 9.23 -3.63 16.49
N GLU A 326 8.20 -3.61 17.33
CA GLU A 326 7.59 -2.46 18.01
C GLU A 326 6.70 -1.55 17.16
N THR A 327 6.65 -1.66 15.82
CA THR A 327 5.96 -0.60 15.05
C THR A 327 5.45 -0.97 13.65
N ARG A 328 4.45 -0.18 13.24
CA ARG A 328 4.09 0.07 11.85
C ARG A 328 3.98 1.57 11.61
N THR A 329 4.43 2.02 10.44
CA THR A 329 4.35 3.43 10.04
C THR A 329 3.89 3.57 8.59
N HIS A 330 3.32 4.72 8.23
CA HIS A 330 2.95 5.06 6.87
C HIS A 330 3.14 6.55 6.61
N LEU A 331 3.73 6.88 5.46
CA LEU A 331 3.87 8.24 4.96
C LEU A 331 3.27 8.32 3.56
N LEU A 332 2.36 9.27 3.35
CA LEU A 332 1.70 9.55 2.07
C LEU A 332 1.90 11.02 1.72
N ILE A 333 2.21 11.30 0.46
CA ILE A 333 2.28 12.67 -0.08
C ILE A 333 1.58 12.70 -1.44
N PHE A 334 0.71 13.69 -1.60
CA PHE A 334 0.13 14.16 -2.85
C PHE A 334 0.68 15.59 -3.09
N PRO A 335 1.82 15.73 -3.80
CA PRO A 335 2.56 16.98 -3.87
C PRO A 335 1.79 18.14 -4.50
N GLU A 336 1.06 17.90 -5.59
CA GLU A 336 0.32 18.95 -6.32
C GLU A 336 -0.88 19.46 -5.52
N GLU A 337 -1.46 18.59 -4.69
CA GLU A 337 -2.58 18.88 -3.81
C GLU A 337 -2.13 19.51 -2.49
N ASN A 338 -0.81 19.72 -2.32
CA ASN A 338 -0.17 20.18 -1.09
C ASN A 338 -0.66 19.39 0.15
N PHE A 339 -0.82 18.08 -0.02
CA PHE A 339 -1.45 17.17 0.94
C PHE A 339 -0.50 16.05 1.37
N SER A 340 -0.49 15.72 2.66
CA SER A 340 0.27 14.58 3.17
C SER A 340 -0.33 14.02 4.44
N ILE A 341 -0.10 12.73 4.68
CA ILE A 341 -0.50 12.01 5.89
C ILE A 341 0.72 11.30 6.49
N ALA A 342 0.84 11.36 7.80
CA ALA A 342 1.76 10.54 8.59
C ALA A 342 0.98 9.73 9.63
N VAL A 343 1.23 8.42 9.69
CA VAL A 343 0.64 7.51 10.68
C VAL A 343 1.72 6.64 11.30
N ALA A 344 1.70 6.47 12.62
CA ALA A 344 2.58 5.57 13.34
C ALA A 344 1.80 4.82 14.42
N SER A 345 2.01 3.51 14.53
CA SER A 345 1.42 2.66 15.58
C SER A 345 2.52 1.88 16.28
N ASN A 346 2.28 1.59 17.56
CA ASN A 346 3.12 0.72 18.37
C ASN A 346 2.69 -0.75 18.32
N LEU A 347 1.82 -1.13 17.38
CA LEU A 347 1.47 -2.53 17.12
C LEU A 347 2.21 -3.07 15.90
N GLU A 348 2.93 -4.17 16.06
CA GLU A 348 3.48 -4.93 14.95
C GLU A 348 2.39 -5.52 14.06
N GLY A 349 2.60 -5.46 12.75
CA GLY A 349 1.74 -6.14 11.78
C GLY A 349 0.40 -5.46 11.49
N ILE A 350 0.03 -4.40 12.22
CA ILE A 350 -1.20 -3.64 11.93
C ILE A 350 -1.20 -3.10 10.49
N ASN A 351 -2.37 -3.18 9.84
CA ASN A 351 -2.56 -2.60 8.52
C ASN A 351 -3.00 -1.14 8.65
N LEU A 352 -2.11 -0.20 8.37
CA LEU A 352 -2.41 1.24 8.46
C LEU A 352 -3.16 1.81 7.24
N THR A 353 -3.32 1.03 6.17
CA THR A 353 -3.97 1.49 4.93
C THR A 353 -5.40 2.01 5.14
N PRO A 354 -6.28 1.35 5.93
CA PRO A 354 -7.62 1.84 6.19
C PRO A 354 -7.65 3.23 6.84
N TYR A 355 -6.73 3.50 7.79
CA TYR A 355 -6.60 4.79 8.45
C TYR A 355 -6.17 5.89 7.48
N VAL A 356 -5.12 5.63 6.69
CA VAL A 356 -4.61 6.57 5.68
C VAL A 356 -5.68 6.87 4.64
N ARG A 357 -6.36 5.83 4.14
CA ARG A 357 -7.44 5.95 3.17
C ARG A 357 -8.58 6.81 3.69
N ARG A 358 -9.17 6.42 4.84
CA ARG A 358 -10.36 7.10 5.36
C ARG A 358 -10.08 8.57 5.65
N LEU A 359 -8.89 8.88 6.16
CA LEU A 359 -8.49 10.27 6.37
C LEU A 359 -8.35 11.05 5.06
N ALA A 360 -7.74 10.46 4.04
CA ALA A 360 -7.60 11.10 2.74
C ALA A 360 -8.95 11.33 2.06
N GLU A 361 -9.85 10.34 2.07
CA GLU A 361 -11.20 10.44 1.52
C GLU A 361 -12.01 11.57 2.18
N LEU A 362 -11.95 11.66 3.51
CA LEU A 362 -12.67 12.68 4.27
C LEU A 362 -12.10 14.09 4.07
N VAL A 363 -10.79 14.23 3.97
CA VAL A 363 -10.14 15.56 3.82
C VAL A 363 -10.21 16.08 2.38
N LEU A 364 -10.16 15.18 1.39
CA LEU A 364 -10.24 15.53 -0.02
C LEU A 364 -11.68 15.51 -0.56
N GLU A 365 -12.63 14.97 0.20
CA GLU A 365 -14.02 14.76 -0.22
C GLU A 365 -14.12 13.90 -1.49
N GLU A 366 -13.24 12.90 -1.55
CA GLU A 366 -13.04 12.04 -2.70
C GLU A 366 -13.21 10.58 -2.29
N ASP A 367 -13.66 9.78 -3.24
CA ASP A 367 -13.62 8.34 -3.11
C ASP A 367 -12.32 7.83 -3.69
N LEU A 368 -11.43 7.30 -2.84
CA LEU A 368 -10.09 6.91 -3.23
C LEU A 368 -9.96 5.41 -3.57
N ASP A 369 -10.97 4.59 -3.31
CA ASP A 369 -10.82 3.13 -3.34
C ASP A 369 -12.00 2.35 -3.95
N SER A 370 -13.15 2.99 -4.20
CA SER A 370 -14.24 2.30 -4.90
C SER A 370 -13.75 1.74 -6.22
N LEU A 371 -13.97 0.44 -6.34
CA LEU A 371 -13.84 -0.29 -7.57
C LEU A 371 -15.21 -0.31 -8.25
N ALA A 372 -15.25 -0.61 -9.54
CA ALA A 372 -16.50 -0.98 -10.19
C ALA A 372 -16.49 -2.47 -10.49
N TYR A 373 -17.63 -3.10 -10.27
CA TYR A 373 -17.94 -4.41 -10.78
C TYR A 373 -18.63 -4.25 -12.12
N VAL A 374 -18.18 -5.05 -13.08
CA VAL A 374 -18.78 -5.19 -14.40
C VAL A 374 -19.15 -6.65 -14.62
N SER A 375 -20.40 -6.88 -15.03
CA SER A 375 -20.96 -8.22 -15.15
C SER A 375 -20.20 -9.12 -16.13
N ASP A 376 -19.71 -8.57 -17.26
CA ASP A 376 -18.92 -9.29 -18.26
C ASP A 376 -17.42 -9.20 -17.96
N THR A 377 -16.72 -10.34 -17.95
CA THR A 377 -15.31 -10.41 -17.56
C THR A 377 -14.34 -9.72 -18.53
N ALA A 378 -14.66 -9.69 -19.84
CA ALA A 378 -13.86 -8.94 -20.81
C ALA A 378 -14.08 -7.43 -20.62
N GLU A 379 -15.31 -7.03 -20.31
CA GLU A 379 -15.64 -5.65 -19.98
C GLU A 379 -15.02 -5.19 -18.67
N GLN A 380 -14.93 -6.04 -17.65
CA GLN A 380 -14.18 -5.73 -16.43
C GLN A 380 -12.72 -5.36 -16.73
N VAL A 381 -12.03 -6.13 -17.58
CA VAL A 381 -10.64 -5.83 -17.99
C VAL A 381 -10.54 -4.48 -18.72
N ILE A 382 -11.55 -4.13 -19.53
CA ILE A 382 -11.61 -2.83 -20.21
C ILE A 382 -11.85 -1.70 -19.20
N TYR A 383 -12.77 -1.86 -18.25
CA TYR A 383 -13.02 -0.86 -17.22
C TYR A 383 -11.77 -0.65 -16.35
N ASP A 384 -11.15 -1.73 -15.89
CA ASP A 384 -9.91 -1.67 -15.11
C ASP A 384 -8.83 -0.91 -15.90
N ASN A 385 -8.73 -1.14 -17.21
CA ASN A 385 -7.83 -0.39 -18.07
C ASN A 385 -8.19 1.11 -18.16
N CYS A 386 -9.46 1.46 -18.32
CA CYS A 386 -9.92 2.84 -18.29
C CYS A 386 -9.54 3.52 -16.96
N ALA A 387 -9.71 2.84 -15.83
CA ALA A 387 -9.28 3.33 -14.52
C ALA A 387 -7.76 3.55 -14.46
N GLN A 388 -6.95 2.66 -15.05
CA GLN A 388 -5.49 2.85 -15.15
C GLN A 388 -5.11 4.03 -16.07
N VAL A 389 -5.75 4.16 -17.24
CA VAL A 389 -5.48 5.27 -18.19
C VAL A 389 -5.85 6.60 -17.57
N PHE A 390 -6.99 6.68 -16.87
CA PHE A 390 -7.37 7.83 -16.08
C PHE A 390 -6.33 8.12 -14.99
N SER A 391 -6.02 7.12 -14.16
CA SER A 391 -5.17 7.30 -12.98
C SER A 391 -3.75 7.73 -13.35
N TYR A 392 -3.11 7.05 -14.31
CA TYR A 392 -1.78 7.42 -14.80
C TYR A 392 -1.81 8.67 -15.67
N GLY A 393 -2.90 8.94 -16.39
CA GLY A 393 -3.04 10.11 -17.25
C GLY A 393 -3.11 11.42 -16.46
N MET A 394 -4.01 11.48 -15.48
CA MET A 394 -4.14 12.61 -14.54
C MET A 394 -2.85 12.78 -13.74
N SER A 395 -2.34 11.71 -13.13
CA SER A 395 -1.13 11.78 -12.30
C SER A 395 0.10 12.23 -13.09
N SER A 396 0.17 11.84 -14.36
CA SER A 396 1.24 12.31 -15.24
C SER A 396 1.09 13.78 -15.59
N LEU A 397 -0.14 14.28 -15.76
CA LEU A 397 -0.39 15.69 -16.01
C LEU A 397 -0.06 16.52 -14.77
N ASP A 398 -0.49 16.08 -13.59
CA ASP A 398 -0.16 16.66 -12.29
C ASP A 398 1.35 16.83 -12.16
N TRP A 399 2.09 15.76 -12.44
CA TRP A 399 3.53 15.77 -12.27
C TRP A 399 4.33 16.57 -13.31
N HIS A 400 3.89 16.56 -14.57
CA HIS A 400 4.64 17.16 -15.68
C HIS A 400 4.10 18.51 -16.14
N GLY A 401 2.88 18.87 -15.78
CA GLY A 401 2.14 20.05 -16.27
C GLY A 401 1.72 19.96 -17.74
N THR A 402 2.04 18.86 -18.43
CA THR A 402 1.72 18.64 -19.84
C THR A 402 1.68 17.13 -20.15
N HIS A 403 1.19 16.75 -21.33
CA HIS A 403 1.20 15.36 -21.77
C HIS A 403 2.62 14.87 -22.10
N ILE A 404 2.88 13.57 -21.90
CA ILE A 404 4.27 13.05 -21.87
C ILE A 404 4.97 12.97 -23.23
N SER A 405 4.23 13.00 -24.34
CA SER A 405 4.81 12.98 -25.68
C SER A 405 4.18 14.05 -26.56
N LYS A 406 5.00 14.93 -27.12
CA LYS A 406 4.60 15.95 -28.11
C LYS A 406 4.72 15.46 -29.56
N ASP A 407 5.20 14.24 -29.75
CA ASP A 407 5.34 13.63 -31.07
C ASP A 407 3.98 13.08 -31.53
N GLU A 408 3.44 13.65 -32.61
CA GLU A 408 2.14 13.28 -33.15
C GLU A 408 2.10 11.83 -33.65
N THR A 409 3.23 11.30 -34.13
CA THR A 409 3.34 9.93 -34.61
C THR A 409 3.30 8.96 -33.44
N GLU A 410 4.06 9.23 -32.36
CA GLU A 410 4.00 8.42 -31.15
C GLU A 410 2.61 8.43 -30.50
N LEU A 411 1.94 9.59 -30.48
CA LEU A 411 0.58 9.72 -29.98
C LEU A 411 -0.39 8.90 -30.84
N ALA A 412 -0.29 8.96 -32.17
CA ALA A 412 -1.12 8.17 -33.06
C ALA A 412 -0.89 6.66 -32.89
N GLU A 413 0.37 6.23 -32.71
CA GLU A 413 0.72 4.85 -32.36
C GLU A 413 0.09 4.42 -31.03
N ALA A 414 0.13 5.29 -30.01
CA ALA A 414 -0.43 5.01 -28.70
C ALA A 414 -1.96 4.82 -28.73
N PHE A 415 -2.68 5.68 -29.46
CA PHE A 415 -4.12 5.51 -29.68
C PHE A 415 -4.43 4.26 -30.53
N SER A 416 -3.61 3.94 -31.53
CA SER A 416 -3.74 2.71 -32.30
C SER A 416 -3.58 1.47 -31.41
N TYR A 417 -2.58 1.48 -30.52
CA TYR A 417 -2.37 0.43 -29.53
C TYR A 417 -3.59 0.27 -28.61
N PHE A 418 -4.09 1.36 -28.04
CA PHE A 418 -5.29 1.34 -27.21
C PHE A 418 -6.48 0.74 -27.96
N ASN A 419 -6.80 1.28 -29.14
CA ASN A 419 -7.95 0.87 -29.94
C ASN A 419 -7.87 -0.59 -30.43
N LYS A 420 -6.67 -1.13 -30.57
CA LYS A 420 -6.43 -2.52 -30.97
C LYS A 420 -6.66 -3.49 -29.81
N TYR A 421 -6.16 -3.19 -28.63
CA TYR A 421 -6.11 -4.13 -27.50
C TYR A 421 -7.24 -3.93 -26.50
N VAL A 422 -7.68 -2.70 -26.27
CA VAL A 422 -8.77 -2.34 -25.35
C VAL A 422 -10.11 -2.47 -26.08
N ASP A 423 -10.40 -3.70 -26.51
CA ASP A 423 -11.60 -4.05 -27.28
C ASP A 423 -12.16 -5.41 -26.86
N LYS A 424 -13.49 -5.46 -26.69
CA LYS A 424 -14.21 -6.64 -26.21
C LYS A 424 -14.05 -7.83 -27.16
N LYS A 425 -14.01 -7.63 -28.48
CA LYS A 425 -13.87 -8.74 -29.45
C LYS A 425 -12.48 -9.35 -29.38
N SER A 426 -11.46 -8.53 -29.16
CA SER A 426 -10.08 -8.98 -29.01
C SER A 426 -9.91 -9.80 -27.74
N LEU A 427 -10.42 -9.34 -26.60
CA LEU A 427 -10.43 -10.12 -25.34
C LEU A 427 -11.21 -11.43 -25.45
N LYS A 428 -12.31 -11.47 -26.21
CA LYS A 428 -13.04 -12.72 -26.46
C LYS A 428 -12.30 -13.69 -27.36
N LYS A 429 -11.40 -13.21 -28.22
CA LYS A 429 -10.60 -14.05 -29.11
C LYS A 429 -9.43 -14.71 -28.39
N ASP A 430 -8.70 -13.94 -27.57
CA ASP A 430 -7.58 -14.43 -26.77
C ASP A 430 -7.45 -13.63 -25.48
N PHE A 431 -8.21 -14.04 -24.46
CA PHE A 431 -8.30 -13.28 -23.21
C PHE A 431 -6.95 -13.10 -22.52
N LYS A 432 -6.13 -14.16 -22.48
CA LYS A 432 -4.86 -14.17 -21.74
C LYS A 432 -3.81 -13.29 -22.41
N GLU A 433 -3.61 -13.44 -23.72
CA GLU A 433 -2.60 -12.65 -24.42
C GLU A 433 -3.02 -11.18 -24.51
N ILE A 434 -4.30 -10.90 -24.78
CA ILE A 434 -4.77 -9.51 -24.90
C ILE A 434 -4.73 -8.81 -23.54
N LYS A 435 -5.12 -9.47 -22.43
CA LYS A 435 -4.97 -8.90 -21.09
C LYS A 435 -3.50 -8.56 -20.78
N LYS A 436 -2.56 -9.44 -21.13
CA LYS A 436 -1.12 -9.17 -20.98
C LYS A 436 -0.68 -7.94 -21.78
N LYS A 437 -1.14 -7.80 -23.03
CA LYS A 437 -0.85 -6.61 -23.86
C LYS A 437 -1.42 -5.33 -23.25
N ILE A 438 -2.62 -5.38 -22.68
CA ILE A 438 -3.21 -4.25 -21.97
C ILE A 438 -2.33 -3.85 -20.78
N GLU A 439 -1.92 -4.79 -19.94
CA GLU A 439 -1.04 -4.54 -18.80
C GLU A 439 0.34 -3.98 -19.23
N GLU A 440 0.91 -4.50 -20.31
CA GLU A 440 2.17 -4.01 -20.89
C GLU A 440 2.12 -2.54 -21.32
N GLY A 441 0.93 -2.03 -21.69
CA GLY A 441 0.74 -0.67 -22.20
C GLY A 441 1.09 0.45 -21.21
N LEU A 442 1.20 0.16 -19.91
CA LEU A 442 1.65 1.11 -18.89
C LEU A 442 3.18 1.23 -18.81
N HIS A 443 3.92 0.35 -19.46
CA HIS A 443 5.35 0.17 -19.24
C HIS A 443 6.20 0.73 -20.41
N PRO A 444 7.44 1.16 -20.14
CA PRO A 444 8.41 1.51 -21.19
C PRO A 444 8.55 0.45 -22.30
N ALA A 445 8.41 -0.83 -21.96
CA ALA A 445 8.43 -1.96 -22.90
C ALA A 445 7.46 -1.79 -24.09
N SER A 446 6.31 -1.13 -23.86
CA SER A 446 5.31 -0.83 -24.89
C SER A 446 5.23 0.66 -25.20
N LYS A 447 6.35 1.39 -25.05
CA LYS A 447 6.45 2.85 -25.21
C LYS A 447 5.42 3.63 -24.36
N GLN A 448 4.94 3.05 -23.27
CA GLN A 448 3.94 3.65 -22.35
C GLN A 448 2.66 4.11 -23.07
N ALA A 449 2.19 3.36 -24.07
CA ALA A 449 1.03 3.73 -24.89
C ALA A 449 -0.19 4.21 -24.08
N LEU A 450 -0.51 3.54 -22.97
CA LEU A 450 -1.67 3.88 -22.14
C LEU A 450 -1.47 5.17 -21.34
N ILE A 451 -0.25 5.45 -20.86
CA ILE A 451 0.07 6.71 -20.17
C ILE A 451 0.06 7.87 -21.17
N LYS A 452 0.55 7.65 -22.41
CA LYS A 452 0.47 8.64 -23.50
C LYS A 452 -0.98 9.01 -23.82
N VAL A 453 -1.85 8.01 -23.98
CA VAL A 453 -3.29 8.24 -24.21
C VAL A 453 -3.91 9.01 -23.05
N GLY A 454 -3.72 8.55 -21.81
CA GLY A 454 -4.31 9.19 -20.63
C GLY A 454 -3.84 10.63 -20.43
N SER A 455 -2.53 10.88 -20.52
CA SER A 455 -1.97 12.22 -20.32
C SER A 455 -2.39 13.19 -21.45
N PHE A 456 -2.48 12.70 -22.70
CA PHE A 456 -3.04 13.48 -23.81
C PHE A 456 -4.51 13.82 -23.58
N MET A 457 -5.31 12.85 -23.14
CA MET A 457 -6.72 13.09 -22.80
C MET A 457 -6.87 14.14 -21.70
N ALA A 458 -6.13 14.01 -20.60
CA ALA A 458 -6.17 14.94 -19.48
C ALA A 458 -5.77 16.36 -19.92
N TYR A 459 -4.68 16.50 -20.66
CA TYR A 459 -4.26 17.80 -21.20
C TYR A 459 -5.32 18.39 -22.15
N THR A 460 -5.89 17.57 -23.04
CA THR A 460 -6.91 18.03 -23.99
C THR A 460 -8.18 18.50 -23.28
N LEU A 461 -8.58 17.82 -22.21
CA LEU A 461 -9.72 18.22 -21.38
C LEU A 461 -9.42 19.51 -20.62
N LYS A 462 -8.21 19.68 -20.08
CA LYS A 462 -7.76 20.95 -19.47
C LYS A 462 -7.93 22.12 -20.44
N GLU A 463 -7.40 21.97 -21.65
CA GLU A 463 -7.43 23.03 -22.66
C GLU A 463 -8.85 23.33 -23.17
N SER A 464 -9.71 22.31 -23.23
CA SER A 464 -11.05 22.45 -23.81
C SER A 464 -12.12 22.85 -22.80
N LEU A 465 -11.99 22.42 -21.54
CA LEU A 465 -13.02 22.54 -20.50
C LEU A 465 -12.54 23.29 -19.25
N GLY A 466 -11.26 23.66 -19.17
CA GLY A 466 -10.66 24.37 -18.05
C GLY A 466 -10.08 23.46 -16.95
N GLU A 467 -9.25 24.05 -16.10
CA GLU A 467 -8.56 23.34 -15.00
C GLU A 467 -9.52 22.91 -13.88
N GLU A 468 -10.56 23.68 -13.61
CA GLU A 468 -11.61 23.32 -12.64
C GLU A 468 -12.27 21.98 -12.98
N LYS A 469 -12.44 21.70 -14.28
CA LYS A 469 -13.04 20.44 -14.73
C LYS A 469 -12.15 19.23 -14.42
N LEU A 470 -10.82 19.40 -14.43
CA LEU A 470 -9.90 18.34 -14.04
C LEU A 470 -10.06 17.96 -12.56
N GLN A 471 -10.23 18.95 -11.70
CA GLN A 471 -10.44 18.73 -10.26
C GLN A 471 -11.71 17.92 -10.00
N ILE A 472 -12.77 18.13 -10.79
CA ILE A 472 -14.01 17.36 -10.72
C ILE A 472 -13.78 15.87 -11.07
N TYR A 473 -12.77 15.52 -11.87
CA TYR A 473 -12.53 14.13 -12.23
C TYR A 473 -11.94 13.29 -11.09
N TYR A 474 -11.29 13.88 -10.08
CA TYR A 474 -10.90 13.12 -8.88
C TYR A 474 -12.13 12.57 -8.13
N GLN A 475 -13.22 13.34 -8.12
CA GLN A 475 -14.50 12.94 -7.52
C GLN A 475 -15.35 12.06 -8.45
N SER A 476 -15.42 12.40 -9.74
CA SER A 476 -16.32 11.74 -10.71
C SER A 476 -15.71 10.52 -11.42
N GLY A 477 -14.38 10.38 -11.38
CA GLY A 477 -13.67 9.19 -11.81
C GLY A 477 -13.55 8.97 -13.32
N PRO A 478 -13.14 7.74 -13.73
CA PRO A 478 -12.73 7.47 -15.11
C PRO A 478 -13.86 7.58 -16.14
N LEU A 479 -15.11 7.26 -15.78
CA LEU A 479 -16.21 7.26 -16.76
C LEU A 479 -16.54 8.67 -17.25
N ALA A 480 -16.60 9.65 -16.33
CA ALA A 480 -16.80 11.05 -16.67
C ALA A 480 -15.64 11.58 -17.53
N PHE A 481 -14.40 11.24 -17.17
CA PHE A 481 -13.19 11.60 -17.90
C PHE A 481 -13.22 11.11 -19.37
N PHE A 482 -13.52 9.83 -19.59
CA PHE A 482 -13.63 9.26 -20.94
C PHE A 482 -14.83 9.83 -21.71
N SER A 483 -15.98 9.99 -21.05
CA SER A 483 -17.20 10.49 -21.69
C SER A 483 -17.02 11.90 -22.23
N ASP A 484 -16.44 12.81 -21.45
CA ASP A 484 -16.21 14.17 -21.89
C ASP A 484 -15.16 14.25 -23.01
N TYR A 485 -14.09 13.45 -22.95
CA TYR A 485 -13.12 13.37 -24.03
C TYR A 485 -13.78 12.87 -25.34
N ILE A 486 -14.63 11.85 -25.25
CA ILE A 486 -15.41 11.36 -26.40
C ILE A 486 -16.32 12.46 -26.94
N LYS A 487 -17.02 13.21 -26.09
CA LYS A 487 -17.92 14.31 -26.51
C LYS A 487 -17.16 15.38 -27.29
N ILE A 488 -16.06 15.90 -26.76
CA ILE A 488 -15.30 16.96 -27.45
C ILE A 488 -14.65 16.47 -28.74
N SER A 489 -14.24 15.19 -28.80
CA SER A 489 -13.57 14.63 -29.98
C SER A 489 -14.51 14.38 -31.17
N LYS A 490 -15.84 14.35 -30.97
CA LYS A 490 -16.82 14.09 -32.05
C LYS A 490 -16.61 15.02 -33.25
N ASN A 491 -16.48 16.32 -32.98
CA ASN A 491 -16.45 17.36 -34.02
C ASN A 491 -15.03 17.76 -34.44
N TRP A 492 -13.99 17.06 -33.99
CA TRP A 492 -12.62 17.39 -34.40
C TRP A 492 -12.39 17.19 -35.90
N PRO A 493 -11.53 18.03 -36.52
CA PRO A 493 -11.17 17.94 -37.92
C PRO A 493 -10.48 16.61 -38.25
N SER A 494 -10.45 16.27 -39.54
CA SER A 494 -9.83 15.03 -40.05
C SER A 494 -8.36 14.86 -39.66
N SER A 495 -7.64 15.94 -39.41
CA SER A 495 -6.25 15.93 -38.92
C SER A 495 -6.10 15.27 -37.54
N ARG A 496 -7.14 15.28 -36.70
CA ARG A 496 -7.15 14.66 -35.36
C ARG A 496 -7.91 13.33 -35.30
N LYS A 497 -8.22 12.72 -36.45
CA LYS A 497 -8.98 11.46 -36.51
C LYS A 497 -8.31 10.30 -35.76
N ASN A 498 -6.97 10.29 -35.71
CA ASN A 498 -6.17 9.22 -35.10
C ASN A 498 -6.24 9.22 -33.57
N TYR A 499 -6.76 10.28 -32.96
CA TYR A 499 -6.90 10.42 -31.50
C TYR A 499 -8.33 10.15 -31.01
N LYS A 500 -9.20 9.63 -31.89
CA LYS A 500 -10.59 9.29 -31.57
C LYS A 500 -10.71 7.82 -31.18
N PHE A 501 -11.63 7.53 -30.25
CA PHE A 501 -12.00 6.16 -29.91
C PHE A 501 -13.03 5.58 -30.91
N PRO A 502 -13.03 4.25 -31.15
CA PRO A 502 -14.04 3.58 -31.95
C PRO A 502 -15.46 3.79 -31.43
N LYS A 503 -16.44 3.79 -32.34
CA LYS A 503 -17.86 3.94 -31.97
C LYS A 503 -18.34 2.86 -30.98
N SER A 504 -17.81 1.63 -31.07
CA SER A 504 -18.12 0.54 -30.14
C SER A 504 -17.69 0.88 -28.71
N PHE A 505 -16.45 1.37 -28.54
CA PHE A 505 -15.93 1.79 -27.25
C PHE A 505 -16.68 3.01 -26.71
N ALA A 506 -16.96 4.00 -27.56
CA ALA A 506 -17.75 5.16 -27.15
C ALA A 506 -19.17 4.79 -26.66
N LYS A 507 -19.82 3.81 -27.31
CA LYS A 507 -21.11 3.28 -26.86
C LYS A 507 -21.00 2.56 -25.51
N LEU A 508 -19.91 1.83 -25.31
CA LEU A 508 -19.64 1.12 -24.05
C LEU A 508 -19.49 2.11 -22.88
N ILE A 509 -18.63 3.13 -23.01
CA ILE A 509 -18.46 4.19 -22.01
C ILE A 509 -19.78 4.89 -21.70
N SER A 510 -20.56 5.24 -22.73
CA SER A 510 -21.86 5.90 -22.53
C SER A 510 -22.87 5.02 -21.80
N GLY A 511 -22.85 3.70 -21.99
CA GLY A 511 -23.68 2.77 -21.23
C GLY A 511 -23.26 2.72 -19.77
N TRP A 512 -21.96 2.55 -19.51
CA TRP A 512 -21.42 2.52 -18.16
C TRP A 512 -21.61 3.84 -17.40
N GLU A 513 -21.44 4.99 -18.04
CA GLU A 513 -21.68 6.29 -17.38
C GLU A 513 -23.14 6.43 -16.93
N LYS A 514 -24.09 5.91 -17.72
CA LYS A 514 -25.51 5.87 -17.35
C LYS A 514 -25.74 4.97 -16.13
N ASP A 515 -25.19 3.77 -16.14
CA ASP A 515 -25.30 2.81 -15.03
C ASP A 515 -24.66 3.37 -13.75
N TRP A 516 -23.45 3.95 -13.87
CA TRP A 516 -22.73 4.55 -12.75
C TRP A 516 -23.49 5.74 -12.16
N THR A 517 -24.05 6.63 -12.99
CA THR A 517 -24.81 7.79 -12.50
C THR A 517 -26.04 7.37 -11.68
N VAL A 518 -26.68 6.25 -12.03
CA VAL A 518 -27.84 5.74 -11.30
C VAL A 518 -27.44 5.01 -10.01
N THR A 519 -26.27 4.35 -10.00
CA THR A 519 -25.86 3.51 -8.88
C THR A 519 -24.96 4.20 -7.86
N TYR A 520 -24.13 5.14 -8.31
CA TYR A 520 -23.17 5.89 -7.50
C TYR A 520 -23.82 7.12 -6.85
N THR A 521 -24.88 6.86 -6.07
CA THR A 521 -25.65 7.86 -5.33
C THR A 521 -24.86 8.42 -4.13
N ASP A 522 -25.33 9.52 -3.52
CA ASP A 522 -24.74 10.09 -2.30
C ASP A 522 -24.65 9.07 -1.15
N TYR A 523 -25.66 8.22 -1.02
CA TYR A 523 -25.64 7.12 -0.05
C TYR A 523 -24.50 6.14 -0.33
N VAL A 524 -24.34 5.73 -1.60
CA VAL A 524 -23.33 4.74 -1.99
C VAL A 524 -21.91 5.30 -1.89
N ARG A 525 -21.72 6.57 -2.25
CA ARG A 525 -20.43 7.26 -2.15
C ARG A 525 -19.95 7.43 -0.70
N ASN A 526 -20.87 7.66 0.23
CA ASN A 526 -20.55 7.81 1.66
C ASN A 526 -20.70 6.51 2.46
N LEU A 527 -20.93 5.38 1.78
CA LEU A 527 -21.16 4.11 2.44
C LEU A 527 -19.87 3.58 3.09
N LEU A 528 -19.90 3.47 4.42
CA LEU A 528 -18.86 2.80 5.19
C LEU A 528 -19.37 1.43 5.66
N ILE A 529 -18.79 0.35 5.12
CA ILE A 529 -19.05 -1.01 5.57
C ILE A 529 -18.05 -1.36 6.67
N THR A 530 -18.56 -1.66 7.87
CA THR A 530 -17.80 -2.12 9.02
C THR A 530 -18.30 -3.48 9.47
N VAL A 531 -17.70 -4.04 10.51
CA VAL A 531 -18.16 -5.31 11.10
C VAL A 531 -19.51 -5.17 11.81
N ASN A 532 -19.94 -3.95 12.13
CA ASN A 532 -21.20 -3.69 12.83
C ASN A 532 -22.32 -3.27 11.88
N THR A 533 -22.09 -3.27 10.56
CA THR A 533 -23.08 -2.89 9.57
C THR A 533 -24.29 -3.82 9.59
N ASP A 534 -25.50 -3.25 9.50
CA ASP A 534 -26.70 -4.05 9.25
C ASP A 534 -26.71 -4.55 7.80
N PHE A 535 -26.25 -5.78 7.61
CA PHE A 535 -26.16 -6.40 6.28
C PHE A 535 -27.51 -6.77 5.66
N ASP A 536 -28.60 -6.83 6.42
CA ASP A 536 -29.93 -7.11 5.86
C ASP A 536 -30.51 -5.84 5.23
N GLU A 537 -30.43 -4.72 5.95
CA GLU A 537 -30.78 -3.40 5.42
C GLU A 537 -29.86 -3.02 4.25
N LEU A 538 -28.54 -3.17 4.43
CA LEU A 538 -27.56 -2.89 3.39
C LEU A 538 -27.84 -3.72 2.13
N GLY A 539 -28.01 -5.03 2.30
CA GLY A 539 -28.22 -5.94 1.17
C GLY A 539 -29.48 -5.61 0.40
N SER A 540 -30.57 -5.27 1.10
CA SER A 540 -31.83 -4.85 0.49
C SER A 540 -31.68 -3.56 -0.32
N LYS A 541 -30.92 -2.58 0.20
CA LYS A 541 -30.64 -1.32 -0.49
C LYS A 541 -29.75 -1.55 -1.71
N LEU A 542 -28.60 -2.20 -1.55
CA LEU A 542 -27.65 -2.41 -2.65
C LEU A 542 -28.24 -3.25 -3.78
N LYS A 543 -28.96 -4.34 -3.48
CA LYS A 543 -29.63 -5.15 -4.51
C LYS A 543 -30.65 -4.33 -5.31
N ARG A 544 -31.40 -3.44 -4.64
CA ARG A 544 -32.35 -2.54 -5.31
C ARG A 544 -31.61 -1.52 -6.17
N THR A 545 -30.58 -0.88 -5.63
CA THR A 545 -29.79 0.15 -6.32
C THR A 545 -29.07 -0.42 -7.54
N PHE A 546 -28.54 -1.64 -7.47
CA PHE A 546 -27.77 -2.26 -8.55
C PHE A 546 -28.62 -3.11 -9.50
N SER A 547 -29.94 -3.15 -9.32
CA SER A 547 -30.83 -3.96 -10.14
C SER A 547 -30.92 -3.43 -11.57
N GLY A 548 -30.67 -4.31 -12.55
CA GLY A 548 -30.89 -4.03 -13.98
C GLY A 548 -29.79 -3.20 -14.65
N VAL A 549 -28.64 -3.03 -14.00
CA VAL A 549 -27.45 -2.36 -14.56
C VAL A 549 -26.29 -3.35 -14.72
N ASP A 550 -25.36 -3.06 -15.64
CA ASP A 550 -24.21 -3.91 -15.93
C ASP A 550 -22.94 -3.46 -15.20
N LEU A 551 -22.88 -2.20 -14.77
CA LEU A 551 -21.75 -1.61 -14.05
C LEU A 551 -22.19 -0.86 -12.78
N TYR A 552 -21.55 -1.15 -11.65
CA TYR A 552 -21.86 -0.52 -10.37
C TYR A 552 -20.70 -0.66 -9.36
N PRO A 553 -20.71 0.07 -8.23
CA PRO A 553 -19.66 0.00 -7.22
C PRO A 553 -19.44 -1.40 -6.61
N ASP A 554 -18.17 -1.74 -6.42
CA ASP A 554 -17.72 -3.01 -5.86
C ASP A 554 -17.24 -2.85 -4.41
N PHE A 555 -18.06 -3.33 -3.48
CA PHE A 555 -17.84 -3.37 -2.04
C PHE A 555 -17.39 -4.75 -1.54
N SER A 556 -17.04 -5.66 -2.45
CA SER A 556 -16.76 -7.06 -2.12
C SER A 556 -15.60 -7.22 -1.14
N ARG A 557 -14.62 -6.31 -1.15
CA ARG A 557 -13.48 -6.29 -0.23
C ARG A 557 -13.83 -5.80 1.17
N ASP A 558 -14.71 -4.81 1.30
CA ASP A 558 -15.14 -4.35 2.62
C ASP A 558 -16.04 -5.40 3.30
N MET A 559 -16.92 -6.04 2.51
CA MET A 559 -17.69 -7.22 2.96
C MET A 559 -16.79 -8.43 3.29
N GLU A 560 -15.69 -8.63 2.56
CA GLU A 560 -14.70 -9.66 2.88
C GLU A 560 -14.15 -9.49 4.29
N ARG A 561 -13.71 -8.27 4.64
CA ARG A 561 -13.15 -7.97 5.97
C ARG A 561 -14.18 -8.25 7.06
N ALA A 562 -15.42 -7.79 6.89
CA ALA A 562 -16.49 -8.02 7.86
C ALA A 562 -16.82 -9.52 7.99
N GLY A 563 -17.01 -10.23 6.88
CA GLY A 563 -17.39 -11.64 6.92
C GLY A 563 -16.31 -12.54 7.54
N TYR A 564 -15.03 -12.22 7.32
CA TYR A 564 -13.95 -12.94 7.98
C TYR A 564 -13.81 -12.60 9.47
N TYR A 565 -14.03 -11.34 9.86
CA TYR A 565 -14.04 -10.95 11.27
C TYR A 565 -15.03 -11.82 12.08
N HIS A 566 -16.25 -11.98 11.57
CA HIS A 566 -17.24 -12.85 12.19
C HIS A 566 -16.84 -14.32 12.13
N LEU A 567 -16.25 -14.78 11.02
CA LEU A 567 -15.79 -16.16 10.87
C LEU A 567 -14.78 -16.55 11.97
N TRP A 568 -13.77 -15.71 12.20
CA TRP A 568 -12.72 -16.00 13.17
C TRP A 568 -13.17 -15.86 14.63
N LYS A 569 -14.29 -15.18 14.87
CA LYS A 569 -15.01 -15.16 16.15
C LYS A 569 -15.99 -16.33 16.32
N ASP A 570 -16.04 -17.24 15.35
CA ASP A 570 -16.99 -18.36 15.29
C ASP A 570 -18.47 -17.90 15.21
N GLU A 571 -18.71 -16.68 14.77
CA GLU A 571 -20.04 -16.12 14.49
C GLU A 571 -20.50 -16.53 13.07
N ILE A 572 -20.64 -17.83 12.86
CA ILE A 572 -20.79 -18.45 11.53
C ILE A 572 -21.98 -17.90 10.74
N GLN A 573 -23.13 -17.65 11.39
CA GLN A 573 -24.32 -17.14 10.71
C GLN A 573 -24.11 -15.73 10.16
N ASN A 574 -23.41 -14.86 10.90
CA ASN A 574 -23.07 -13.52 10.43
C ASN A 574 -22.12 -13.58 9.24
N SER A 575 -21.08 -14.44 9.33
CA SER A 575 -20.15 -14.67 8.22
C SER A 575 -20.85 -15.17 6.95
N LEU A 576 -21.71 -16.19 7.08
CA LEU A 576 -22.49 -16.74 5.97
C LEU A 576 -23.42 -15.71 5.37
N LYS A 577 -24.10 -14.89 6.19
CA LYS A 577 -24.99 -13.81 5.73
C LYS A 577 -24.23 -12.83 4.83
N ILE A 578 -23.06 -12.37 5.30
CA ILE A 578 -22.23 -11.39 4.58
C ILE A 578 -21.68 -11.98 3.28
N PHE A 579 -21.11 -13.19 3.31
CA PHE A 579 -20.52 -13.79 2.12
C PHE A 579 -21.57 -14.23 1.08
N ASN A 580 -22.77 -14.64 1.51
CA ASN A 580 -23.87 -14.88 0.57
C ASN A 580 -24.34 -13.59 -0.09
N LEU A 581 -24.52 -12.50 0.67
CA LEU A 581 -24.84 -11.20 0.10
C LEU A 581 -23.78 -10.75 -0.91
N ASN A 582 -22.50 -10.87 -0.55
CA ASN A 582 -21.37 -10.53 -1.42
C ASN A 582 -21.42 -11.34 -2.74
N ARG A 583 -21.69 -12.64 -2.66
CA ARG A 583 -21.83 -13.51 -3.85
C ARG A 583 -23.03 -13.13 -4.72
N GLU A 584 -24.14 -12.77 -4.10
CA GLU A 584 -25.37 -12.36 -4.81
C GLU A 584 -25.18 -11.02 -5.54
N LEU A 585 -24.44 -10.09 -4.94
CA LEU A 585 -24.10 -8.81 -5.56
C LEU A 585 -23.02 -8.95 -6.63
N TYR A 586 -22.05 -9.85 -6.48
CA TYR A 586 -20.89 -9.94 -7.38
C TYR A 586 -20.69 -11.36 -7.95
N PRO A 587 -21.66 -11.89 -8.71
CA PRO A 587 -21.73 -13.31 -9.07
C PRO A 587 -20.64 -13.80 -10.05
N ASN A 588 -19.90 -12.89 -10.71
CA ASN A 588 -18.79 -13.25 -11.60
C ASN A 588 -17.41 -12.92 -11.02
N SER A 589 -17.33 -12.43 -9.78
CA SER A 589 -16.07 -12.25 -9.07
C SER A 589 -15.63 -13.57 -8.43
N PRO A 590 -14.34 -13.98 -8.49
CA PRO A 590 -13.84 -15.15 -7.77
C PRO A 590 -13.87 -14.99 -6.24
N LEU A 591 -13.74 -13.74 -5.77
CA LEU A 591 -13.55 -13.42 -4.34
C LEU A 591 -14.72 -13.90 -3.47
N PRO A 592 -16.00 -13.60 -3.77
CA PRO A 592 -17.11 -14.06 -2.94
C PRO A 592 -17.24 -15.58 -2.84
N PHE A 593 -16.94 -16.31 -3.92
CA PHE A 593 -16.98 -17.78 -3.90
C PHE A 593 -15.87 -18.36 -3.03
N SER A 594 -14.65 -17.83 -3.13
CA SER A 594 -13.55 -18.25 -2.26
C SER A 594 -13.85 -18.00 -0.79
N ASN A 595 -14.40 -16.83 -0.46
CA ASN A 595 -14.68 -16.45 0.91
C ASN A 595 -15.78 -17.34 1.52
N LEU A 596 -16.84 -17.62 0.75
CA LEU A 596 -17.86 -18.57 1.16
C LEU A 596 -17.30 -20.00 1.28
N ALA A 597 -16.40 -20.42 0.38
CA ALA A 597 -15.71 -21.69 0.47
C ALA A 597 -14.87 -21.82 1.75
N ALA A 598 -14.19 -20.75 2.15
CA ALA A 598 -13.43 -20.69 3.39
C ALA A 598 -14.34 -20.90 4.61
N THR A 599 -15.54 -20.31 4.64
CA THR A 599 -16.52 -20.55 5.71
C THR A 599 -17.01 -22.00 5.73
N TYR A 600 -17.23 -22.61 4.57
CA TYR A 600 -17.61 -24.03 4.52
C TYR A 600 -16.46 -24.96 4.93
N ILE A 601 -15.20 -24.62 4.64
CA ILE A 601 -14.05 -25.33 5.21
C ILE A 601 -14.02 -25.19 6.72
N TRP A 602 -14.19 -23.98 7.24
CA TRP A 602 -14.18 -23.71 8.69
C TRP A 602 -15.22 -24.52 9.47
N THR A 603 -16.37 -24.78 8.84
CA THR A 603 -17.51 -25.53 9.40
C THR A 603 -17.49 -27.03 9.06
N GLY A 604 -16.48 -27.50 8.31
CA GLY A 604 -16.33 -28.91 7.94
C GLY A 604 -17.20 -29.38 6.76
N ASN A 605 -17.89 -28.48 6.06
CA ASN A 605 -18.67 -28.80 4.86
C ASN A 605 -17.78 -28.84 3.60
N VAL A 606 -17.00 -29.91 3.47
CA VAL A 606 -15.94 -30.05 2.47
C VAL A 606 -16.48 -30.04 1.03
N GLU A 607 -17.60 -30.71 0.76
CA GLU A 607 -18.13 -30.80 -0.61
C GLU A 607 -18.60 -29.45 -1.13
N GLU A 608 -19.24 -28.63 -0.30
CA GLU A 608 -19.69 -27.31 -0.73
C GLU A 608 -18.50 -26.36 -0.91
N ALA A 609 -17.53 -26.38 0.00
CA ALA A 609 -16.29 -25.65 -0.17
C ALA A 609 -15.56 -26.02 -1.47
N ARG A 610 -15.46 -27.31 -1.79
CA ARG A 610 -14.82 -27.81 -3.00
C ARG A 610 -15.49 -27.27 -4.27
N LYS A 611 -16.82 -27.27 -4.33
CA LYS A 611 -17.56 -26.70 -5.47
C LYS A 611 -17.27 -25.21 -5.64
N LEU A 612 -17.28 -24.46 -4.55
CA LEU A 612 -17.08 -23.01 -4.56
C LEU A 612 -15.65 -22.63 -4.94
N PHE A 613 -14.62 -23.31 -4.41
CA PHE A 613 -13.24 -23.11 -4.84
C PHE A 613 -13.03 -23.43 -6.32
N LYS A 614 -13.62 -24.51 -6.84
CA LYS A 614 -13.58 -24.82 -8.27
C LYS A 614 -14.26 -23.76 -9.11
N LYS A 615 -15.39 -23.21 -8.65
CA LYS A 615 -16.09 -22.10 -9.32
C LYS A 615 -15.22 -20.84 -9.33
N ALA A 616 -14.63 -20.45 -8.20
CA ALA A 616 -13.71 -19.32 -8.12
C ALA A 616 -12.51 -19.48 -9.07
N PHE A 617 -11.90 -20.67 -9.07
CA PHE A 617 -10.75 -21.00 -9.93
C PHE A 617 -11.13 -20.96 -11.42
N ALA A 618 -12.32 -21.44 -11.79
CA ALA A 618 -12.80 -21.40 -13.16
C ALA A 618 -13.11 -19.96 -13.64
N LEU A 619 -13.53 -19.07 -12.74
CA LEU A 619 -13.76 -17.65 -13.06
C LEU A 619 -12.43 -16.95 -13.35
N ASN A 620 -11.42 -17.16 -12.51
CA ASN A 620 -10.07 -16.64 -12.75
C ASN A 620 -9.03 -17.44 -11.93
N PRO A 621 -8.23 -18.31 -12.58
CA PRO A 621 -7.24 -19.14 -11.88
C PRO A 621 -6.05 -18.33 -11.35
N ASP A 622 -5.82 -17.12 -11.89
CA ASP A 622 -4.76 -16.22 -11.47
C ASP A 622 -5.21 -15.27 -10.34
N HIS A 623 -6.44 -15.41 -9.84
CA HIS A 623 -6.96 -14.54 -8.77
C HIS A 623 -6.28 -14.84 -7.42
N PRO A 624 -5.90 -13.81 -6.62
CA PRO A 624 -5.20 -14.04 -5.35
C PRO A 624 -5.92 -14.97 -4.38
N ARG A 625 -7.26 -14.89 -4.31
CA ARG A 625 -8.12 -15.74 -3.46
C ARG A 625 -8.26 -17.20 -3.94
N VAL A 626 -7.58 -17.62 -4.99
CA VAL A 626 -7.47 -19.05 -5.32
C VAL A 626 -6.01 -19.50 -5.41
N SER A 627 -5.07 -18.64 -5.00
CA SER A 627 -3.63 -18.91 -5.09
C SER A 627 -3.10 -19.75 -3.92
N LEU A 628 -1.87 -20.24 -4.02
CA LEU A 628 -1.19 -20.92 -2.91
C LEU A 628 -1.00 -20.02 -1.67
N ASN A 629 -0.98 -18.69 -1.85
CA ASN A 629 -0.96 -17.77 -0.71
C ASN A 629 -2.28 -17.76 0.04
N GLU A 630 -3.41 -17.94 -0.64
CA GLU A 630 -4.71 -18.11 0.01
C GLU A 630 -4.76 -19.41 0.80
N PHE A 631 -4.25 -20.51 0.23
CA PHE A 631 -4.10 -21.78 0.96
C PHE A 631 -3.36 -21.59 2.28
N ARG A 632 -2.18 -20.95 2.25
CA ARG A 632 -1.37 -20.66 3.43
C ARG A 632 -2.08 -19.77 4.43
N TYR A 633 -2.79 -18.75 3.93
CA TYR A 633 -3.58 -17.84 4.75
C TYR A 633 -4.66 -18.59 5.52
N LEU A 634 -5.50 -19.36 4.83
CA LEU A 634 -6.56 -20.14 5.45
C LEU A 634 -6.02 -21.22 6.39
N ARG A 635 -4.96 -21.94 5.99
CA ARG A 635 -4.25 -22.92 6.84
C ARG A 635 -3.87 -22.31 8.19
N ARG A 636 -3.21 -21.14 8.20
CA ARG A 636 -2.77 -20.47 9.43
C ARG A 636 -3.93 -20.16 10.39
N HIS A 637 -5.06 -19.72 9.85
CA HIS A 637 -6.25 -19.46 10.67
C HIS A 637 -6.86 -20.75 11.24
N LEU A 638 -6.88 -21.83 10.46
CA LEU A 638 -7.33 -23.15 10.94
C LEU A 638 -6.38 -23.75 12.00
N GLU A 639 -5.06 -23.55 11.86
CA GLU A 639 -4.07 -23.97 12.86
C GLU A 639 -4.28 -23.25 14.19
N ASN A 640 -4.47 -21.93 14.14
CA ASN A 640 -4.79 -21.12 15.33
C ASN A 640 -6.09 -21.59 16.01
N ALA A 641 -7.06 -22.05 15.22
CA ALA A 641 -8.32 -22.62 15.71
C ALA A 641 -8.24 -24.13 16.04
N LYS A 642 -7.07 -24.76 15.91
CA LYS A 642 -6.85 -26.21 16.14
C LYS A 642 -7.74 -27.13 15.27
N LYS A 643 -8.05 -26.71 14.04
CA LYS A 643 -8.94 -27.39 13.10
C LYS A 643 -8.18 -28.30 12.11
N LEU A 644 -7.54 -29.36 12.63
CA LEU A 644 -6.66 -30.22 11.83
C LEU A 644 -7.38 -30.98 10.69
N LYS A 645 -8.63 -31.41 10.90
CA LYS A 645 -9.40 -32.13 9.88
C LYS A 645 -9.70 -31.24 8.68
N GLU A 646 -10.02 -29.98 8.95
CA GLU A 646 -10.33 -28.94 7.98
C GLU A 646 -9.07 -28.54 7.18
N ILE A 647 -7.89 -28.53 7.81
CA ILE A 647 -6.61 -28.32 7.11
C ILE A 647 -6.38 -29.42 6.06
N PHE A 648 -6.61 -30.69 6.40
CA PHE A 648 -6.50 -31.80 5.43
C PHE A 648 -7.54 -31.69 4.32
N ALA A 649 -8.77 -31.25 4.63
CA ALA A 649 -9.80 -31.01 3.62
C ALA A 649 -9.39 -29.90 2.64
N LEU A 650 -8.89 -28.78 3.17
CA LEU A 650 -8.38 -27.65 2.39
C LEU A 650 -7.22 -28.09 1.47
N ALA A 651 -6.24 -28.82 2.02
CA ALA A 651 -5.12 -29.37 1.28
C ALA A 651 -5.57 -30.25 0.10
N LYS A 652 -6.55 -31.12 0.32
CA LYS A 652 -7.11 -31.97 -0.74
C LYS A 652 -7.76 -31.14 -1.86
N ILE A 653 -8.51 -30.10 -1.52
CA ILE A 653 -9.14 -29.21 -2.51
C ILE A 653 -8.07 -28.49 -3.34
N PHE A 654 -7.07 -27.88 -2.69
CA PHE A 654 -6.01 -27.16 -3.40
C PHE A 654 -5.14 -28.10 -4.25
N LEU A 655 -4.96 -29.36 -3.83
CA LEU A 655 -4.28 -30.36 -4.65
C LEU A 655 -5.06 -30.70 -5.94
N GLU A 656 -6.39 -30.63 -5.91
CA GLU A 656 -7.20 -30.76 -7.14
C GLU A 656 -7.05 -29.56 -8.07
N LEU A 657 -6.88 -28.35 -7.53
CA LEU A 657 -6.66 -27.14 -8.33
C LEU A 657 -5.24 -27.09 -8.90
N TYR A 658 -4.25 -27.56 -8.15
CA TYR A 658 -2.83 -27.46 -8.48
C TYR A 658 -2.07 -28.80 -8.37
N PRO A 659 -2.48 -29.86 -9.11
CA PRO A 659 -1.92 -31.20 -8.93
C PRO A 659 -0.42 -31.33 -9.25
N LYS A 660 0.12 -30.39 -10.03
CA LYS A 660 1.53 -30.36 -10.48
C LYS A 660 2.39 -29.32 -9.75
N ASN A 661 1.89 -28.72 -8.67
CA ASN A 661 2.64 -27.70 -7.94
C ASN A 661 3.52 -28.34 -6.85
N ALA A 662 4.84 -28.36 -7.06
CA ALA A 662 5.80 -29.01 -6.15
C ALA A 662 5.77 -28.43 -4.73
N GLU A 663 5.64 -27.10 -4.60
CA GLU A 663 5.60 -26.40 -3.31
C GLU A 663 4.36 -26.80 -2.50
N LEU A 664 3.19 -26.92 -3.14
CA LEU A 664 1.99 -27.41 -2.50
C LEU A 664 2.16 -28.85 -1.99
N HIS A 665 2.78 -29.74 -2.77
CA HIS A 665 3.06 -31.11 -2.31
C HIS A 665 3.98 -31.10 -1.08
N LYS A 666 5.00 -30.24 -1.07
CA LYS A 666 5.90 -30.05 0.08
C LYS A 666 5.15 -29.54 1.31
N GLU A 667 4.29 -28.54 1.16
CA GLU A 667 3.49 -28.03 2.29
C GLU A 667 2.50 -29.06 2.83
N ILE A 668 1.91 -29.90 1.97
CA ILE A 668 1.07 -31.02 2.39
C ILE A 668 1.88 -32.07 3.16
N ALA A 669 3.13 -32.32 2.73
CA ALA A 669 4.04 -33.19 3.45
C ALA A 669 4.37 -32.63 4.85
N ASP A 670 4.59 -31.31 4.98
CA ASP A 670 4.80 -30.63 6.26
C ASP A 670 3.59 -30.84 7.19
N ILE A 671 2.35 -30.68 6.68
CA ILE A 671 1.12 -30.92 7.46
C ILE A 671 1.04 -32.37 7.96
N TYR A 672 1.34 -33.36 7.11
CA TYR A 672 1.35 -34.76 7.55
C TYR A 672 2.43 -35.04 8.58
N LEU A 673 3.60 -34.42 8.43
CA LEU A 673 4.72 -34.56 9.37
C LEU A 673 4.36 -33.98 10.74
N GLU A 674 3.81 -32.76 10.78
CA GLU A 674 3.31 -32.11 12.00
C GLU A 674 2.22 -32.94 12.70
N ALA A 675 1.42 -33.68 11.93
CA ALA A 675 0.39 -34.60 12.44
C ALA A 675 0.92 -36.00 12.81
N GLY A 676 2.23 -36.24 12.77
CA GLY A 676 2.86 -37.54 13.08
C GLY A 676 2.61 -38.64 12.03
N GLN A 677 2.12 -38.30 10.84
CA GLN A 677 1.84 -39.23 9.75
C GLN A 677 3.05 -39.35 8.81
N ASN A 678 4.18 -39.82 9.35
CA ASN A 678 5.49 -39.86 8.70
C ASN A 678 5.49 -40.59 7.35
N GLU A 679 4.73 -41.67 7.21
CA GLU A 679 4.63 -42.42 5.95
C GLU A 679 3.99 -41.57 4.83
N LYS A 680 2.89 -40.88 5.13
CA LYS A 680 2.22 -40.00 4.18
C LYS A 680 3.06 -38.77 3.88
N ALA A 681 3.71 -38.19 4.88
CA ALA A 681 4.66 -37.11 4.68
C ALA A 681 5.76 -37.52 3.68
N GLY A 682 6.33 -38.72 3.84
CA GLY A 682 7.32 -39.27 2.92
C GLY A 682 6.82 -39.42 1.48
N ILE A 683 5.57 -39.83 1.27
CA ILE A 683 4.95 -39.90 -0.07
C ILE A 683 4.89 -38.53 -0.73
N PHE A 684 4.42 -37.52 0.00
CA PHE A 684 4.29 -36.16 -0.53
C PHE A 684 5.64 -35.45 -0.74
N TYR A 685 6.64 -35.64 0.14
CA TYR A 685 8.00 -35.13 -0.12
C TYR A 685 8.61 -35.74 -1.37
N LYS A 686 8.46 -37.06 -1.58
CA LYS A 686 8.91 -37.70 -2.84
C LYS A 686 8.20 -37.08 -4.03
N LYS A 687 6.88 -36.86 -3.93
CA LYS A 687 6.13 -36.25 -5.03
C LYS A 687 6.56 -34.82 -5.33
N ALA A 688 6.85 -34.03 -4.30
CA ALA A 688 7.40 -32.69 -4.44
C ALA A 688 8.74 -32.72 -5.18
N LEU A 689 9.65 -33.63 -4.80
CA LEU A 689 10.97 -33.79 -5.43
C LEU A 689 10.90 -34.36 -6.86
N GLU A 690 9.89 -35.19 -7.17
CA GLU A 690 9.60 -35.61 -8.55
C GLU A 690 9.21 -34.42 -9.45
N LEU A 691 8.47 -33.46 -8.89
CA LEU A 691 8.00 -32.28 -9.62
C LEU A 691 9.07 -31.18 -9.68
N ASP A 692 9.84 -31.00 -8.60
CA ASP A 692 10.99 -30.09 -8.53
C ASP A 692 12.12 -30.69 -7.66
N PRO A 693 13.16 -31.26 -8.29
CA PRO A 693 14.30 -31.83 -7.60
C PRO A 693 15.15 -30.83 -6.80
N LYS A 694 14.94 -29.51 -6.98
CA LYS A 694 15.73 -28.45 -6.32
C LYS A 694 15.19 -28.04 -4.95
N LEU A 695 14.10 -28.67 -4.48
CA LEU A 695 13.52 -28.40 -3.17
C LEU A 695 14.39 -29.01 -2.04
N GLU A 696 15.46 -28.33 -1.68
CA GLU A 696 16.43 -28.79 -0.66
C GLU A 696 15.79 -29.08 0.70
N GLU A 697 14.78 -28.29 1.12
CA GLU A 697 14.08 -28.55 2.37
C GLU A 697 13.32 -29.88 2.34
N ALA A 698 12.64 -30.19 1.22
CA ALA A 698 11.93 -31.46 1.05
C ALA A 698 12.90 -32.64 1.05
N LYS A 699 14.06 -32.49 0.40
CA LYS A 699 15.14 -33.49 0.41
C LYS A 699 15.65 -33.75 1.83
N ARG A 700 15.99 -32.70 2.57
CA ARG A 700 16.45 -32.80 3.96
C ARG A 700 15.43 -33.51 4.86
N LYS A 701 14.16 -33.10 4.82
CA LYS A 701 13.10 -33.72 5.65
C LYS A 701 12.84 -35.17 5.27
N LEU A 702 12.91 -35.52 3.99
CA LEU A 702 12.78 -36.91 3.54
C LEU A 702 13.95 -37.79 4.03
N GLU A 703 15.18 -37.26 4.04
CA GLU A 703 16.34 -37.94 4.61
C GLU A 703 16.22 -38.15 6.12
N GLU A 704 15.73 -37.15 6.86
CA GLU A 704 15.45 -37.23 8.30
C GLU A 704 14.44 -38.35 8.61
N LEU A 705 13.32 -38.40 7.88
CA LEU A 705 12.32 -39.48 7.98
C LEU A 705 12.91 -40.87 7.71
N GLY A 706 13.85 -40.97 6.76
CA GLY A 706 14.55 -42.22 6.45
C GLY A 706 15.51 -42.68 7.56
N LYS A 707 16.12 -41.73 8.30
CA LYS A 707 17.02 -42.02 9.43
C LYS A 707 16.26 -42.46 10.67
N GLU A 708 15.07 -41.89 10.94
CA GLU A 708 14.22 -42.34 12.05
C GLU A 708 13.72 -43.77 11.86
N LYS A 709 13.34 -44.13 10.62
CA LYS A 709 12.91 -45.50 10.30
C LYS A 709 14.01 -46.55 10.53
N LYS A 710 15.28 -46.17 10.31
CA LYS A 710 16.47 -47.03 10.56
C LYS A 710 16.87 -47.13 12.04
N LYS A 711 16.36 -46.27 12.93
CA LYS A 711 16.62 -46.35 14.38
C LYS A 711 15.60 -47.21 15.14
N LEU A 712 14.46 -47.51 14.51
CA LEU A 712 13.34 -48.29 15.08
C LEU A 712 13.26 -49.72 14.53
N THR A 713 14.14 -50.08 13.60
CA THR A 713 14.38 -51.42 13.04
C THR A 713 15.76 -51.89 13.46
#